data_AF-A0A2R5LKX3-F1
#
_entry.id   AF-A0A2R5LKX3-F1
#
_cell.length_a   1.000
_cell.length_b   1.000
_cell.length_c   1.000
_cell.angle_alpha   90.00
_cell.angle_beta   90.00
_cell.angle_gamma   90.00
#
_symmetry.space_group_name_H-M   'P 1'
#
loop_
_entity.id
_entity.type
_entity.pdbx_description
1 polymer ?
#
loop_
_entity_poly.entity_id
_entity_poly.type
_entity_poly.pdbx_seq_one_letter_code
_entity_poly.pdbx_strand_id
1 'polypeptide(L)'
;MAVSYRARICDFFLIHLLICVVSRHEVVSDRTSLKIYQSLQADYFCFKRLNGTHEFGCSSDRTGNVGVVHVVSSVADVQYITNAESSMKYIAVLHMNFFNMGNMTLLQDSGHVTGVIVIRNRVLPAQGFSPDQSCPNRNMGMYAEDQDYASCATGNWNPQNPALSMFFVHWHFPIFMLDNETSIDFIVNKCYDKFNRHHATNKPLCAAQLKSRMSAAKDSVTCLRRSNIASTLHPVRYCDPLSGRNVISTLYPTYNNMTVDNRSVIIVGSRMDTFSIFDNIAPGADSSVTGFVTLLSVAQLLKLMNGNSGPVPQKNVLFAIFNGEAFDYIGSSRMVYDMEKGQFPALPVMSGLAPATLGLHHISHFVEIGQVAPYKPDVYLHADPLSTKDAKVKASVSQLVQDLKEAALKDWAKLILHDASDTLALPPSSVQRFLKKDKSIPAIYISNHNGSFENRYYNSMFDTAENLNSTGTTLDDVAEHLTRLAAVIASTVHKMLTGKEPAEVPQDKLRVKELLECYVVNASCALFHEVLDRDATRPLKSNPLSLYISVDPTGSMIHPAARLTKLVLSYFTGTVVENVARSNCSSHAALDKVFQFDWMDGPEGNSSGLCIKSSTMFTLAKSPAFETDDVTSKEYSTWTESVWEEASLQIFVMPSWRQEVTTMSLGVIIFLVSLALVHVVNSEAAILFTPRALVGV
;
A
#
# COMPACT_ATOMS: atom_id res chain seq x y z
N MET A 1 11.21 18.51 -82.07
CA MET A 1 12.03 17.84 -81.04
C MET A 1 11.56 18.04 -79.58
N ALA A 2 10.36 18.62 -79.32
CA ALA A 2 9.86 18.83 -77.95
C ALA A 2 9.07 17.64 -77.35
N VAL A 3 8.79 16.59 -78.13
CA VAL A 3 8.04 15.39 -77.66
C VAL A 3 8.97 14.34 -77.05
N SER A 4 10.29 14.40 -77.30
CA SER A 4 11.25 13.39 -76.84
C SER A 4 11.79 13.61 -75.41
N TYR A 5 11.70 14.83 -74.86
CA TYR A 5 12.24 15.14 -73.53
C TYR A 5 11.28 14.82 -72.38
N ARG A 6 9.96 14.94 -72.59
CA ARG A 6 8.95 14.54 -71.59
C ARG A 6 8.93 13.03 -71.35
N ALA A 7 9.16 12.23 -72.40
CA ALA A 7 9.26 10.77 -72.28
C ALA A 7 10.48 10.37 -71.41
N ARG A 8 11.65 10.99 -71.63
CA ARG A 8 12.87 10.69 -70.84
C ARG A 8 12.76 11.09 -69.36
N ILE A 9 12.04 12.16 -69.02
CA ILE A 9 11.80 12.55 -67.63
C ILE A 9 10.83 11.57 -66.95
N CYS A 10 9.76 11.16 -67.64
CA CYS A 10 8.88 10.11 -67.13
C CYS A 10 9.62 8.78 -66.94
N ASP A 11 10.50 8.40 -67.87
CA ASP A 11 11.29 7.16 -67.76
C ASP A 11 12.32 7.24 -66.63
N PHE A 12 12.97 8.39 -66.40
CA PHE A 12 13.88 8.58 -65.26
C PHE A 12 13.14 8.54 -63.92
N PHE A 13 11.93 9.12 -63.86
CA PHE A 13 11.08 9.09 -62.69
C PHE A 13 10.54 7.68 -62.43
N LEU A 14 10.15 6.96 -63.48
CA LEU A 14 9.71 5.55 -63.40
C LEU A 14 10.85 4.62 -63.02
N ILE A 15 12.08 4.86 -63.50
CA ILE A 15 13.27 4.09 -63.12
C ILE A 15 13.63 4.37 -61.66
N HIS A 16 13.56 5.63 -61.18
CA HIS A 16 13.76 5.92 -59.76
C HIS A 16 12.64 5.34 -58.88
N LEU A 17 11.39 5.37 -59.35
CA LEU A 17 10.26 4.75 -58.67
C LEU A 17 10.42 3.22 -58.66
N LEU A 18 10.87 2.60 -59.75
CA LEU A 18 11.16 1.18 -59.84
C LEU A 18 12.35 0.81 -58.95
N ILE A 19 13.41 1.62 -58.90
CA ILE A 19 14.55 1.40 -58.00
C ILE A 19 14.07 1.47 -56.55
N CYS A 20 13.24 2.45 -56.17
CA CYS A 20 12.63 2.53 -54.84
C CYS A 20 11.67 1.36 -54.53
N VAL A 21 11.00 0.80 -55.54
CA VAL A 21 10.06 -0.34 -55.40
C VAL A 21 10.80 -1.69 -55.42
N VAL A 22 11.93 -1.80 -56.12
CA VAL A 22 12.78 -3.01 -56.22
C VAL A 22 13.79 -3.06 -55.07
N SER A 23 14.19 -1.91 -54.50
CA SER A 23 14.96 -1.84 -53.25
C SER A 23 14.11 -2.12 -52.01
N ARG A 24 13.00 -2.85 -52.14
CA ARG A 24 12.29 -3.53 -51.04
C ARG A 24 13.11 -4.73 -50.51
N HIS A 25 14.41 -4.55 -50.31
CA HIS A 25 15.07 -5.33 -49.28
C HIS A 25 14.47 -4.87 -47.96
N GLU A 26 13.84 -5.82 -47.27
CA GLU A 26 13.26 -5.73 -45.94
C GLU A 26 13.52 -4.37 -45.25
N VAL A 27 12.59 -3.44 -45.42
CA VAL A 27 12.52 -2.27 -44.53
C VAL A 27 12.03 -2.81 -43.19
N VAL A 28 12.91 -3.52 -42.49
CA VAL A 28 12.73 -3.80 -41.08
C VAL A 28 12.83 -2.43 -40.42
N SER A 29 11.70 -1.93 -39.92
CA SER A 29 11.68 -0.73 -39.10
C SER A 29 12.56 -0.98 -37.88
N ASP A 30 13.81 -0.53 -37.94
CA ASP A 30 14.76 -0.67 -36.86
C ASP A 30 14.50 0.46 -35.86
N ARG A 31 13.91 0.10 -34.72
CA ARG A 31 13.55 1.08 -33.69
C ARG A 31 14.82 1.60 -33.05
N THR A 32 15.30 2.77 -33.49
CA THR A 32 16.50 3.43 -32.97
C THR A 32 16.45 3.60 -31.44
N SER A 33 15.26 3.76 -30.86
CA SER A 33 15.09 3.82 -29.41
C SER A 33 15.61 2.57 -28.70
N LEU A 34 15.46 1.37 -29.28
CA LEU A 34 15.94 0.11 -28.69
C LEU A 34 17.46 -0.04 -28.78
N LYS A 35 18.14 0.76 -29.62
CA LYS A 35 19.60 0.82 -29.69
C LYS A 35 20.20 1.73 -28.63
N ILE A 36 19.42 2.69 -28.12
CA ILE A 36 19.88 3.75 -27.21
C ILE A 36 19.43 3.47 -25.79
N TYR A 37 18.14 3.17 -25.62
CA TYR A 37 17.48 3.06 -24.33
C TYR A 37 17.23 1.60 -23.97
N GLN A 38 17.67 1.22 -22.78
CA GLN A 38 17.27 -0.01 -22.13
C GLN A 38 16.32 0.34 -20.99
N SER A 39 15.10 -0.18 -21.03
CA SER A 39 14.16 -0.06 -19.91
C SER A 39 14.55 -1.06 -18.80
N LEU A 40 14.49 -0.61 -17.55
CA LEU A 40 14.65 -1.44 -16.36
C LEU A 40 13.30 -1.60 -15.66
N GLN A 41 13.26 -2.47 -14.64
CA GLN A 41 12.11 -2.62 -13.75
C GLN A 41 11.73 -1.28 -13.10
N ALA A 42 10.45 -0.91 -13.16
CA ALA A 42 9.92 0.34 -12.62
C ALA A 42 8.68 0.13 -11.71
N ASP A 43 8.48 -1.08 -11.20
CA ASP A 43 7.27 -1.44 -10.43
C ASP A 43 7.22 -0.81 -9.03
N TYR A 44 8.40 -0.49 -8.48
CA TYR A 44 8.56 0.04 -7.11
C TYR A 44 9.19 1.43 -7.18
N PHE A 45 8.37 2.45 -7.01
CA PHE A 45 8.81 3.84 -6.98
C PHE A 45 8.17 4.58 -5.79
N CYS A 46 8.90 5.54 -5.26
CA CYS A 46 8.40 6.45 -4.25
C CYS A 46 7.43 7.46 -4.89
N PHE A 47 6.30 7.69 -4.24
CA PHE A 47 5.24 8.55 -4.73
C PHE A 47 4.79 9.55 -3.68
N LYS A 48 4.10 10.60 -4.14
CA LYS A 48 3.75 11.75 -3.31
C LYS A 48 2.42 11.55 -2.57
N ARG A 49 2.47 11.72 -1.26
CA ARG A 49 1.29 11.87 -0.39
C ARG A 49 1.28 13.26 0.24
N LEU A 50 0.11 13.76 0.61
CA LEU A 50 -0.07 15.06 1.24
C LEU A 50 -0.96 14.93 2.47
N ASN A 51 -0.77 15.83 3.43
CA ASN A 51 -1.75 16.08 4.49
C ASN A 51 -2.22 17.54 4.43
N GLY A 52 -3.05 17.98 5.37
CA GLY A 52 -3.57 19.35 5.41
C GLY A 52 -2.52 20.48 5.48
N THR A 53 -1.23 20.16 5.66
CA THR A 53 -0.16 21.15 5.87
C THR A 53 1.10 20.93 5.04
N HIS A 54 1.46 19.69 4.75
CA HIS A 54 2.74 19.31 4.14
C HIS A 54 2.54 18.31 2.99
N GLU A 55 3.56 18.18 2.16
CA GLU A 55 3.72 17.10 1.18
C GLU A 55 4.90 16.21 1.55
N PHE A 56 4.80 14.93 1.20
CA PHE A 56 5.74 13.87 1.56
C PHE A 56 6.01 12.96 0.36
N GLY A 57 7.12 12.23 0.41
CA GLY A 57 7.51 11.32 -0.66
C GLY A 57 8.22 12.04 -1.81
N CYS A 58 8.11 11.50 -3.02
CA CYS A 58 9.02 11.82 -4.12
C CYS A 58 8.26 12.22 -5.39
N SER A 59 8.89 13.00 -6.26
CA SER A 59 8.41 13.28 -7.63
C SER A 59 9.61 13.49 -8.56
N SER A 60 9.46 13.09 -9.81
CA SER A 60 10.33 13.57 -10.89
C SER A 60 9.81 14.87 -11.50
N ASP A 61 10.67 15.49 -12.32
CA ASP A 61 10.31 16.49 -13.31
C ASP A 61 9.40 15.89 -14.39
N ARG A 62 8.73 16.77 -15.15
CA ARG A 62 7.74 16.37 -16.16
C ARG A 62 8.31 15.45 -17.24
N THR A 63 9.55 15.67 -17.66
CA THR A 63 10.24 14.87 -18.66
C THR A 63 11.13 13.78 -18.05
N GLY A 64 11.03 13.56 -16.74
CA GLY A 64 11.94 12.69 -15.98
C GLY A 64 13.27 13.37 -15.66
N ASN A 65 13.94 12.84 -14.62
CA ASN A 65 15.22 13.33 -14.14
C ASN A 65 16.33 12.48 -14.74
N VAL A 66 17.34 13.14 -15.32
CA VAL A 66 18.50 12.47 -15.92
C VAL A 66 19.75 12.73 -15.08
N GLY A 67 20.60 11.71 -14.95
CA GLY A 67 21.88 11.84 -14.26
C GLY A 67 22.84 10.70 -14.57
N VAL A 68 24.13 10.96 -14.38
CA VAL A 68 25.18 9.95 -14.53
C VAL A 68 25.05 8.93 -13.40
N VAL A 69 25.04 7.64 -13.74
CA VAL A 69 24.90 6.58 -12.74
C VAL A 69 26.17 6.48 -11.89
N HIS A 70 26.03 6.51 -10.58
CA HIS A 70 27.14 6.27 -9.64
C HIS A 70 26.72 5.26 -8.57
N VAL A 71 27.39 4.10 -8.54
CA VAL A 71 27.12 3.04 -7.56
C VAL A 71 27.89 3.32 -6.28
N VAL A 72 27.16 3.41 -5.17
CA VAL A 72 27.71 3.67 -3.83
C VAL A 72 28.02 2.35 -3.15
N SER A 73 29.30 2.04 -3.02
CA SER A 73 29.80 0.86 -2.29
C SER A 73 30.46 1.22 -0.96
N SER A 74 30.83 2.49 -0.76
CA SER A 74 31.54 3.00 0.40
C SER A 74 31.08 4.40 0.80
N VAL A 75 31.44 4.83 2.01
CA VAL A 75 31.20 6.21 2.46
C VAL A 75 31.97 7.23 1.60
N ALA A 76 33.10 6.84 1.02
CA ALA A 76 33.87 7.69 0.11
C ALA A 76 33.09 7.98 -1.18
N ASP A 77 32.27 7.04 -1.67
CA ASP A 77 31.44 7.25 -2.87
C ASP A 77 30.33 8.28 -2.60
N VAL A 78 29.74 8.27 -1.39
CA VAL A 78 28.79 9.32 -0.98
C VAL A 78 29.48 10.67 -1.00
N GLN A 79 30.67 10.78 -0.40
CA GLN A 79 31.45 12.02 -0.38
C GLN A 79 31.88 12.48 -1.78
N TYR A 80 32.19 11.54 -2.68
CA TYR A 80 32.52 11.83 -4.07
C TYR A 80 31.33 12.52 -4.78
N ILE A 81 30.11 12.00 -4.61
CA ILE A 81 28.91 12.61 -5.19
C ILE A 81 28.66 13.99 -4.59
N THR A 82 28.76 14.13 -3.26
CA THR A 82 28.43 15.39 -2.59
C THR A 82 29.45 16.50 -2.84
N ASN A 83 30.71 16.15 -3.13
CA ASN A 83 31.79 17.11 -3.38
C ASN A 83 32.07 17.35 -4.88
N ALA A 84 31.25 16.78 -5.77
CA ALA A 84 31.46 16.88 -7.21
C ALA A 84 31.27 18.32 -7.73
N GLU A 85 31.85 18.64 -8.89
CA GLU A 85 31.64 19.95 -9.53
C GLU A 85 30.16 20.16 -9.90
N SER A 86 29.66 21.38 -9.70
CA SER A 86 28.23 21.76 -9.88
C SER A 86 27.63 21.46 -11.26
N SER A 87 28.45 21.21 -12.29
CA SER A 87 28.00 21.00 -13.67
C SER A 87 27.44 19.60 -13.92
N MET A 88 27.83 18.60 -13.13
CA MET A 88 27.39 17.21 -13.30
C MET A 88 26.29 16.85 -12.31
N LYS A 89 25.27 16.14 -12.80
CA LYS A 89 24.18 15.58 -12.00
C LYS A 89 24.30 14.07 -11.94
N TYR A 90 24.08 13.51 -10.76
CA TYR A 90 24.23 12.08 -10.49
C TYR A 90 22.90 11.41 -10.16
N ILE A 91 22.80 10.14 -10.56
CA ILE A 91 21.83 9.20 -10.00
C ILE A 91 22.60 8.24 -9.11
N ALA A 92 22.34 8.33 -7.81
CA ALA A 92 23.01 7.50 -6.82
C ALA A 92 22.34 6.12 -6.77
N VAL A 93 23.11 5.07 -6.98
CA VAL A 93 22.65 3.68 -6.83
C VAL A 93 23.12 3.16 -5.48
N LEU A 94 22.20 2.99 -4.54
CA LEU A 94 22.47 2.64 -3.16
C LEU A 94 22.15 1.16 -2.89
N HIS A 95 23.08 0.46 -2.26
CA HIS A 95 22.73 -0.76 -1.54
C HIS A 95 21.94 -0.42 -0.26
N MET A 96 21.14 -1.37 0.24
CA MET A 96 20.30 -1.16 1.43
C MET A 96 21.04 -0.62 2.65
N ASN A 97 22.32 -0.98 2.85
CA ASN A 97 23.11 -0.47 3.96
C ASN A 97 23.35 1.06 3.90
N PHE A 98 23.34 1.64 2.70
CA PHE A 98 23.50 3.08 2.48
C PHE A 98 22.16 3.81 2.37
N PHE A 99 21.05 3.09 2.24
CA PHE A 99 19.71 3.67 2.22
C PHE A 99 19.23 3.94 3.65
N ASN A 100 19.65 5.07 4.21
CA ASN A 100 19.28 5.51 5.55
C ASN A 100 19.04 7.03 5.55
N MET A 101 18.37 7.54 6.59
CA MET A 101 17.99 8.95 6.67
C MET A 101 19.20 9.88 6.51
N GLY A 102 20.29 9.62 7.21
CA GLY A 102 21.48 10.48 7.18
C GLY A 102 22.08 10.62 5.78
N ASN A 103 22.30 9.50 5.09
CA ASN A 103 22.82 9.52 3.73
C ASN A 103 21.85 10.17 2.74
N MET A 104 20.55 9.88 2.85
CA MET A 104 19.54 10.44 1.95
C MET A 104 19.43 11.97 2.10
N THR A 105 19.49 12.48 3.33
CA THR A 105 19.54 13.93 3.59
C THR A 105 20.81 14.56 3.02
N LEU A 106 21.99 13.95 3.22
CA LEU A 106 23.24 14.43 2.64
C LEU A 106 23.19 14.50 1.10
N LEU A 107 22.63 13.48 0.45
CA LEU A 107 22.47 13.44 -1.01
C LEU A 107 21.53 14.55 -1.50
N GLN A 108 20.43 14.80 -0.79
CA GLN A 108 19.51 15.89 -1.12
C GLN A 108 20.13 17.27 -0.94
N ASP A 109 20.75 17.52 0.21
CA ASP A 109 21.30 18.83 0.56
C ASP A 109 22.48 19.21 -0.33
N SER A 110 23.17 18.21 -0.92
CA SER A 110 24.25 18.44 -1.88
C SER A 110 23.79 19.15 -3.15
N GLY A 111 22.52 18.99 -3.57
CA GLY A 111 22.03 19.49 -4.86
C GLY A 111 22.66 18.85 -6.11
N HIS A 112 23.57 17.90 -5.97
CA HIS A 112 24.24 17.19 -7.08
C HIS A 112 23.48 15.94 -7.54
N VAL A 113 22.55 15.44 -6.72
CA VAL A 113 21.76 14.24 -7.01
C VAL A 113 20.41 14.60 -7.63
N THR A 114 20.08 13.98 -8.77
CA THR A 114 18.80 14.16 -9.46
C THR A 114 17.88 12.95 -9.36
N GLY A 115 18.34 11.85 -8.77
CA GLY A 115 17.57 10.62 -8.57
C GLY A 115 18.32 9.59 -7.73
N VAL A 116 17.57 8.70 -7.08
CA VAL A 116 18.15 7.60 -6.29
C VAL A 116 17.54 6.27 -6.74
N ILE A 117 18.39 5.26 -6.91
CA ILE A 117 17.98 3.89 -7.16
C ILE A 117 18.47 3.04 -5.99
N VAL A 118 17.57 2.30 -5.36
CA VAL A 118 17.88 1.43 -4.24
C VAL A 118 17.87 -0.02 -4.71
N ILE A 119 18.95 -0.75 -4.46
CA ILE A 119 19.04 -2.18 -4.76
C ILE A 119 18.49 -2.95 -3.56
N ARG A 120 17.41 -3.72 -3.77
CA ARG A 120 16.83 -4.57 -2.73
C ARG A 120 17.73 -5.77 -2.46
N ASN A 121 18.05 -5.98 -1.19
CA ASN A 121 18.70 -7.20 -0.71
C ASN A 121 17.63 -8.18 -0.25
N ARG A 122 17.86 -9.48 -0.48
CA ARG A 122 17.02 -10.55 0.06
C ARG A 122 17.19 -10.74 1.57
N VAL A 123 18.31 -10.27 2.13
CA VAL A 123 18.61 -10.38 3.57
C VAL A 123 18.06 -9.17 4.31
N LEU A 124 17.35 -9.43 5.41
CA LEU A 124 16.79 -8.40 6.27
C LEU A 124 17.88 -7.55 6.95
N PRO A 125 17.74 -6.21 6.99
CA PRO A 125 18.69 -5.33 7.68
C PRO A 125 18.75 -5.64 9.19
N ALA A 126 19.94 -6.01 9.71
CA ALA A 126 20.08 -6.43 11.11
C ALA A 126 19.71 -5.33 12.13
N GLN A 127 19.94 -4.05 11.79
CA GLN A 127 19.60 -2.89 12.62
C GLN A 127 18.10 -2.52 12.57
N GLY A 128 17.28 -3.26 11.81
CA GLY A 128 15.90 -2.89 11.51
C GLY A 128 15.81 -1.82 10.42
N PHE A 129 14.60 -1.63 9.90
CA PHE A 129 14.28 -0.59 8.92
C PHE A 129 12.78 -0.28 9.01
N SER A 130 12.42 0.82 9.66
CA SER A 130 11.04 1.33 9.74
C SER A 130 11.02 2.81 9.33
N PRO A 131 10.37 3.15 8.20
CA PRO A 131 10.30 4.53 7.71
C PRO A 131 9.28 5.39 8.46
N ASP A 132 8.52 4.81 9.39
CA ASP A 132 7.52 5.50 10.19
C ASP A 132 8.16 6.37 11.28
N GLN A 133 7.37 7.22 11.92
CA GLN A 133 7.77 8.02 13.09
C GLN A 133 7.98 7.13 14.32
N SER A 134 8.70 7.64 15.33
CA SER A 134 8.86 6.97 16.62
C SER A 134 7.54 6.81 17.39
N CYS A 135 6.61 7.73 17.15
CA CYS A 135 5.28 7.78 17.75
C CYS A 135 4.23 7.90 16.64
N PRO A 136 3.80 6.78 16.03
CA PRO A 136 2.81 6.79 14.95
C PRO A 136 1.48 7.41 15.37
N ASN A 137 0.83 8.14 14.46
CA ASN A 137 -0.49 8.79 14.65
C ASN A 137 -0.64 9.69 15.89
N ARG A 138 0.47 10.21 16.45
CA ARG A 138 0.50 10.93 17.73
C ARG A 138 -0.46 12.12 17.85
N ASN A 139 -0.73 12.79 16.73
CA ASN A 139 -1.57 14.00 16.71
C ASN A 139 -3.07 13.68 16.70
N MET A 140 -3.43 12.44 16.35
CA MET A 140 -4.81 12.03 16.09
C MET A 140 -5.29 10.95 17.08
N GLY A 141 -4.40 10.46 17.93
CA GLY A 141 -4.74 9.57 19.04
C GLY A 141 -5.60 10.23 20.11
N MET A 142 -5.93 9.43 21.14
CA MET A 142 -6.68 9.89 22.31
C MET A 142 -5.88 10.87 23.18
N TYR A 143 -4.56 10.68 23.24
CA TYR A 143 -3.65 11.39 24.14
C TYR A 143 -3.10 12.69 23.55
N ALA A 144 -3.54 13.13 22.37
CA ALA A 144 -2.95 14.25 21.64
C ALA A 144 -2.87 15.56 22.46
N GLU A 145 -3.83 15.78 23.37
CA GLU A 145 -3.93 16.98 24.22
C GLU A 145 -3.65 16.69 25.71
N ASP A 146 -3.26 15.46 26.05
CA ASP A 146 -3.04 15.05 27.44
C ASP A 146 -1.64 15.45 27.94
N GLN A 147 -1.52 15.94 29.18
CA GLN A 147 -0.25 16.45 29.70
C GLN A 147 0.80 15.35 29.96
N ASP A 148 0.34 14.17 30.38
CA ASP A 148 1.22 13.09 30.82
C ASP A 148 1.59 12.16 29.66
N TYR A 149 0.71 12.03 28.67
CA TYR A 149 0.84 11.02 27.59
C TYR A 149 1.00 11.61 26.17
N ALA A 150 0.82 12.92 25.96
CA ALA A 150 0.96 13.50 24.62
C ALA A 150 2.32 13.23 24.00
N SER A 151 2.32 13.10 22.66
CA SER A 151 3.54 12.88 21.88
C SER A 151 4.39 11.69 22.33
N CYS A 152 3.76 10.65 22.89
CA CYS A 152 4.43 9.46 23.44
C CYS A 152 5.44 9.79 24.55
N ALA A 153 5.12 10.75 25.42
CA ALA A 153 5.99 11.16 26.53
C ALA A 153 6.42 9.98 27.43
N THR A 154 5.58 8.95 27.58
CA THR A 154 5.84 7.78 28.42
C THR A 154 6.62 6.66 27.72
N GLY A 155 6.90 6.76 26.42
CA GLY A 155 7.67 5.76 25.68
C GLY A 155 7.45 5.78 24.18
N ASN A 156 8.54 5.66 23.41
CA ASN A 156 8.48 5.56 21.95
C ASN A 156 8.08 4.14 21.53
N TRP A 157 6.99 4.02 20.78
CA TRP A 157 6.49 2.73 20.27
C TRP A 157 7.38 2.16 19.18
N ASN A 158 7.71 2.96 18.17
CA ASN A 158 8.60 2.52 17.10
C ASN A 158 10.07 2.85 17.48
N PRO A 159 10.93 1.83 17.68
CA PRO A 159 12.29 2.04 18.14
C PRO A 159 13.16 2.79 17.12
N GLN A 160 14.24 3.40 17.63
CA GLN A 160 15.24 4.06 16.79
C GLN A 160 15.82 3.08 15.76
N ASN A 161 15.88 3.51 14.51
CA ASN A 161 16.38 2.72 13.40
C ASN A 161 16.92 3.66 12.29
N PRO A 162 17.71 3.15 11.32
CA PRO A 162 18.36 3.98 10.32
C PRO A 162 17.41 4.75 9.37
N ALA A 163 16.14 4.34 9.27
CA ALA A 163 15.15 4.91 8.35
C ALA A 163 14.05 5.71 9.06
N LEU A 164 14.16 5.93 10.37
CA LEU A 164 13.10 6.55 11.16
C LEU A 164 12.64 7.88 10.55
N SER A 165 11.32 8.05 10.39
CA SER A 165 10.66 9.22 9.80
C SER A 165 10.95 9.48 8.31
N MET A 166 11.63 8.58 7.60
CA MET A 166 12.01 8.79 6.20
C MET A 166 10.81 8.85 5.23
N PHE A 167 9.66 8.27 5.63
CA PHE A 167 8.39 8.43 4.92
C PHE A 167 7.87 9.88 4.94
N PHE A 168 8.12 10.61 6.05
CA PHE A 168 7.58 11.94 6.31
C PHE A 168 8.49 13.07 5.84
N VAL A 169 9.34 12.80 4.86
CA VAL A 169 10.23 13.78 4.21
C VAL A 169 9.75 14.03 2.79
N HIS A 170 9.81 15.29 2.36
CA HIS A 170 9.68 15.65 0.95
C HIS A 170 11.04 15.48 0.26
N TRP A 171 11.14 14.45 -0.58
CA TRP A 171 12.34 14.17 -1.35
C TRP A 171 12.31 14.91 -2.70
N HIS A 172 13.31 15.75 -2.96
CA HIS A 172 13.40 16.59 -4.16
C HIS A 172 13.85 15.86 -5.43
N PHE A 173 13.91 14.53 -5.37
CA PHE A 173 14.26 13.67 -6.50
C PHE A 173 13.45 12.37 -6.44
N PRO A 174 13.22 11.71 -7.58
CA PRO A 174 12.58 10.41 -7.62
C PRO A 174 13.46 9.32 -6.98
N ILE A 175 12.82 8.39 -6.27
CA ILE A 175 13.47 7.21 -5.68
C ILE A 175 12.81 5.95 -6.24
N PHE A 176 13.60 5.06 -6.83
CA PHE A 176 13.15 3.78 -7.37
C PHE A 176 13.83 2.64 -6.62
N MET A 177 13.16 1.50 -6.50
CA MET A 177 13.73 0.28 -5.96
C MET A 177 13.80 -0.80 -7.02
N LEU A 178 14.98 -1.40 -7.19
CA LEU A 178 15.20 -2.54 -8.06
C LEU A 178 15.22 -3.82 -7.22
N ASP A 179 14.42 -4.80 -7.65
CA ASP A 179 14.36 -6.13 -7.04
C ASP A 179 14.84 -7.22 -8.01
N ASN A 180 14.65 -7.00 -9.30
CA ASN A 180 15.04 -7.95 -10.34
C ASN A 180 16.56 -7.97 -10.55
N GLU A 181 17.17 -9.14 -10.32
CA GLU A 181 18.60 -9.40 -10.50
C GLU A 181 19.12 -9.04 -11.90
N THR A 182 18.34 -9.22 -12.96
CA THR A 182 18.75 -8.84 -14.32
C THR A 182 18.84 -7.32 -14.49
N SER A 183 17.95 -6.56 -13.86
CA SER A 183 18.02 -5.08 -13.87
C SER A 183 19.19 -4.58 -13.02
N ILE A 184 19.44 -5.24 -11.89
CA ILE A 184 20.58 -4.94 -10.99
C ILE A 184 21.92 -5.24 -11.69
N ASP A 185 22.08 -6.40 -12.32
CA ASP A 185 23.28 -6.74 -13.10
C ASP A 185 23.54 -5.72 -14.21
N PHE A 186 22.48 -5.29 -14.90
CA PHE A 186 22.65 -4.34 -15.99
C PHE A 186 23.14 -2.98 -15.48
N ILE A 187 22.53 -2.43 -14.43
CA ILE A 187 22.92 -1.10 -13.93
C ILE A 187 24.31 -1.10 -13.29
N VAL A 188 24.69 -2.16 -12.58
CA VAL A 188 25.99 -2.26 -11.91
C VAL A 188 27.09 -2.64 -12.91
N ASN A 189 26.96 -3.77 -13.60
CA ASN A 189 28.05 -4.34 -14.39
C ASN A 189 28.11 -3.78 -15.82
N LYS A 190 26.96 -3.66 -16.50
CA LYS A 190 26.92 -3.27 -17.92
C LYS A 190 26.91 -1.75 -18.13
N CYS A 191 26.50 -1.00 -17.11
CA CYS A 191 26.40 0.46 -17.14
C CYS A 191 27.53 1.10 -16.30
N TYR A 192 27.49 0.97 -14.97
CA TYR A 192 28.45 1.65 -14.10
C TYR A 192 29.90 1.15 -14.27
N ASP A 193 30.14 -0.15 -14.11
CA ASP A 193 31.49 -0.72 -14.19
C ASP A 193 32.14 -0.52 -15.57
N LYS A 194 31.35 -0.62 -16.63
CA LYS A 194 31.81 -0.49 -18.02
C LYS A 194 32.17 0.94 -18.40
N PHE A 195 31.38 1.94 -17.98
CA PHE A 195 31.50 3.32 -18.48
C PHE A 195 31.97 4.32 -17.42
N ASN A 196 31.58 4.15 -16.15
CA ASN A 196 31.68 5.21 -15.12
C ASN A 196 32.71 4.93 -14.02
N ARG A 197 33.15 3.67 -13.84
CA ARG A 197 34.10 3.26 -12.78
C ARG A 197 35.47 3.94 -12.87
N HIS A 198 35.92 4.22 -14.09
CA HIS A 198 37.13 5.01 -14.32
C HIS A 198 36.69 6.42 -14.67
N HIS A 199 36.99 7.40 -13.79
CA HIS A 199 36.62 8.82 -13.89
C HIS A 199 37.29 9.55 -15.08
N ALA A 200 37.14 9.03 -16.29
CA ALA A 200 37.74 9.59 -17.49
C ALA A 200 36.78 10.61 -18.12
N THR A 201 37.18 11.88 -18.07
CA THR A 201 36.40 13.05 -18.54
C THR A 201 36.12 13.11 -20.04
N ASN A 202 36.75 12.24 -20.85
CA ASN A 202 36.64 12.23 -22.32
C ASN A 202 35.96 10.97 -22.89
N LYS A 203 35.28 10.18 -22.07
CA LYS A 203 34.56 8.97 -22.52
C LYS A 203 33.05 9.15 -22.41
N PRO A 204 32.26 8.45 -23.24
CA PRO A 204 30.82 8.40 -23.06
C PRO A 204 30.50 7.78 -21.70
N LEU A 205 29.57 8.40 -20.98
CA LEU A 205 29.16 7.98 -19.64
C LEU A 205 27.83 7.25 -19.70
N CYS A 206 27.61 6.31 -18.79
CA CYS A 206 26.30 5.70 -18.63
C CYS A 206 25.42 6.56 -17.71
N ALA A 207 24.19 6.82 -18.15
CA ALA A 207 23.22 7.62 -17.45
C ALA A 207 21.89 6.88 -17.31
N ALA A 208 21.07 7.34 -16.37
CA ALA A 208 19.72 6.87 -16.16
C ALA A 208 18.73 8.03 -16.24
N GLN A 209 17.49 7.73 -16.62
CA GLN A 209 16.34 8.61 -16.55
C GLN A 209 15.28 7.98 -15.65
N LEU A 210 14.90 8.70 -14.60
CA LEU A 210 13.83 8.32 -13.68
C LEU A 210 12.63 9.22 -13.93
N LYS A 211 11.51 8.65 -14.37
CA LYS A 211 10.25 9.35 -14.57
C LYS A 211 9.19 8.81 -13.60
N SER A 212 8.74 9.64 -12.68
CA SER A 212 7.65 9.39 -11.74
C SER A 212 7.01 10.73 -11.35
N ARG A 213 6.40 11.40 -12.32
CA ARG A 213 5.86 12.76 -12.17
C ARG A 213 4.55 12.73 -11.37
N MET A 214 4.53 13.41 -10.23
CA MET A 214 3.37 13.49 -9.33
C MET A 214 2.59 14.79 -9.52
N SER A 215 1.32 14.73 -9.88
CA SER A 215 0.52 15.92 -10.22
C SER A 215 0.28 16.88 -9.05
N ALA A 216 0.19 16.38 -7.82
CA ALA A 216 -0.07 17.18 -6.63
C ALA A 216 1.12 18.05 -6.20
N ALA A 217 0.82 19.12 -5.46
CA ALA A 217 1.82 20.02 -4.89
C ALA A 217 1.29 20.70 -3.62
N LYS A 218 2.22 21.02 -2.72
CA LYS A 218 2.05 21.82 -1.50
C LYS A 218 1.34 21.10 -0.34
N ASP A 219 0.02 20.98 -0.39
CA ASP A 219 -0.81 20.42 0.70
C ASP A 219 -2.14 19.88 0.16
N SER A 220 -2.83 19.04 0.94
CA SER A 220 -4.13 18.44 0.57
C SER A 220 -5.18 19.51 0.23
N VAL A 221 -5.19 20.64 0.96
CA VAL A 221 -6.16 21.74 0.77
C VAL A 221 -6.00 22.34 -0.64
N THR A 222 -4.77 22.69 -0.99
CA THR A 222 -4.40 23.28 -2.27
C THR A 222 -4.63 22.30 -3.41
N CYS A 223 -4.29 21.03 -3.19
CA CYS A 223 -4.45 19.99 -4.19
C CYS A 223 -5.92 19.68 -4.51
N LEU A 224 -6.77 19.47 -3.50
CA LEU A 224 -8.19 19.21 -3.68
C LEU A 224 -8.90 20.42 -4.28
N ARG A 225 -8.57 21.64 -3.81
CA ARG A 225 -9.10 22.88 -4.41
C ARG A 225 -8.81 22.96 -5.90
N ARG A 226 -7.59 22.61 -6.34
CA ARG A 226 -7.20 22.60 -7.77
C ARG A 226 -7.92 21.52 -8.57
N SER A 227 -8.18 20.37 -7.95
CA SER A 227 -8.89 19.24 -8.58
C SER A 227 -10.39 19.52 -8.78
N ASN A 228 -10.98 20.37 -7.94
CA ASN A 228 -12.40 20.74 -7.99
C ASN A 228 -12.70 21.98 -8.87
N ILE A 229 -11.68 22.57 -9.51
CA ILE A 229 -11.90 23.69 -10.44
C ILE A 229 -12.52 23.15 -11.74
N ALA A 230 -13.83 23.33 -11.87
CA ALA A 230 -14.64 22.85 -13.00
C ALA A 230 -14.45 23.64 -14.31
N SER A 231 -13.42 24.49 -14.43
CA SER A 231 -13.28 25.45 -15.54
C SER A 231 -12.58 24.90 -16.79
N THR A 232 -12.24 23.61 -16.84
CA THR A 232 -11.60 22.98 -18.00
C THR A 232 -12.56 22.00 -18.69
N LEU A 233 -12.58 22.00 -20.03
CA LEU A 233 -13.33 21.04 -20.85
C LEU A 233 -12.97 19.57 -20.52
N HIS A 234 -11.80 19.36 -19.93
CA HIS A 234 -11.35 18.10 -19.34
C HIS A 234 -10.94 18.35 -17.88
N PRO A 235 -11.75 17.96 -16.88
CA PRO A 235 -11.40 18.15 -15.47
C PRO A 235 -10.14 17.33 -15.16
N VAL A 236 -9.11 18.00 -14.67
CA VAL A 236 -7.85 17.36 -14.27
C VAL A 236 -7.88 17.14 -12.76
N ARG A 237 -7.81 15.89 -12.33
CA ARG A 237 -7.62 15.54 -10.91
C ARG A 237 -6.13 15.53 -10.59
N TYR A 238 -5.74 16.20 -9.50
CA TYR A 238 -4.35 16.29 -9.06
C TYR A 238 -4.04 15.35 -7.89
N CYS A 239 -5.02 15.08 -7.03
CA CYS A 239 -4.95 14.10 -5.95
C CYS A 239 -6.34 13.56 -5.63
N ASP A 240 -6.35 12.41 -4.97
CA ASP A 240 -7.55 11.78 -4.43
C ASP A 240 -7.37 11.53 -2.92
N PRO A 241 -8.44 11.64 -2.12
CA PRO A 241 -8.40 11.26 -0.70
C PRO A 241 -8.03 9.78 -0.52
N LEU A 242 -7.17 9.49 0.47
CA LEU A 242 -6.96 8.12 0.90
C LEU A 242 -8.28 7.54 1.39
N SER A 243 -8.69 6.44 0.79
CA SER A 243 -10.00 5.86 1.03
C SER A 243 -10.02 4.38 0.69
N GLY A 244 -10.71 3.62 1.54
CA GLY A 244 -10.84 2.19 1.41
C GLY A 244 -12.18 1.70 1.96
N ARG A 245 -12.19 0.45 2.41
CA ARG A 245 -13.34 -0.17 3.06
C ARG A 245 -12.89 -0.89 4.33
N ASN A 246 -13.59 -0.64 5.43
CA ASN A 246 -13.52 -1.50 6.61
C ASN A 246 -14.35 -2.76 6.32
N VAL A 247 -13.96 -3.88 6.91
CA VAL A 247 -14.74 -5.12 6.85
C VAL A 247 -15.36 -5.35 8.22
N ILE A 248 -16.69 -5.43 8.28
CA ILE A 248 -17.40 -5.70 9.53
C ILE A 248 -18.28 -6.94 9.40
N SER A 249 -18.51 -7.63 10.51
CA SER A 249 -19.45 -8.75 10.58
C SER A 249 -20.01 -8.87 11.99
N THR A 250 -21.29 -9.23 12.11
CA THR A 250 -21.91 -9.52 13.42
C THR A 250 -22.08 -11.01 13.61
N LEU A 251 -21.79 -11.54 14.81
CA LEU A 251 -21.94 -12.96 15.11
C LEU A 251 -23.40 -13.41 14.96
N TYR A 252 -24.33 -12.61 15.51
CA TYR A 252 -25.77 -12.74 15.28
C TYR A 252 -26.27 -11.57 14.42
N PRO A 253 -27.16 -11.79 13.45
CA PRO A 253 -27.72 -10.72 12.63
C PRO A 253 -28.51 -9.75 13.49
N THR A 254 -28.46 -8.47 13.14
CA THR A 254 -29.24 -7.42 13.80
C THR A 254 -30.27 -6.86 12.82
N TYR A 255 -31.41 -6.41 13.35
CA TYR A 255 -32.53 -5.94 12.53
C TYR A 255 -33.00 -4.57 13.02
N ASN A 256 -33.28 -3.67 12.10
CA ASN A 256 -33.78 -2.31 12.36
C ASN A 256 -35.14 -2.25 13.09
N ASN A 257 -35.90 -3.34 13.12
CA ASN A 257 -37.15 -3.45 13.88
C ASN A 257 -36.94 -3.88 15.34
N MET A 258 -35.72 -4.26 15.73
CA MET A 258 -35.35 -4.63 17.10
C MET A 258 -34.50 -3.53 17.72
N THR A 259 -34.78 -3.20 18.98
CA THR A 259 -33.93 -2.28 19.74
C THR A 259 -32.65 -2.98 20.17
N VAL A 260 -31.51 -2.30 20.02
CA VAL A 260 -30.24 -2.77 20.55
C VAL A 260 -30.05 -2.19 21.94
N ASP A 261 -29.81 -3.04 22.93
CA ASP A 261 -29.67 -2.58 24.32
C ASP A 261 -28.35 -1.83 24.54
N ASN A 262 -28.35 -0.90 25.49
CA ASN A 262 -27.12 -0.23 25.92
C ASN A 262 -26.12 -1.25 26.49
N ARG A 263 -24.83 -1.07 26.18
CA ARG A 263 -23.75 -1.97 26.64
C ARG A 263 -24.03 -3.45 26.32
N SER A 264 -24.54 -3.75 25.12
CA SER A 264 -24.82 -5.11 24.64
C SER A 264 -23.88 -5.64 23.55
N VAL A 265 -23.07 -4.79 22.91
CA VAL A 265 -22.21 -5.19 21.78
C VAL A 265 -20.74 -5.29 22.20
N ILE A 266 -20.07 -6.41 21.96
CA ILE A 266 -18.62 -6.56 22.14
C ILE A 266 -17.95 -6.32 20.79
N ILE A 267 -16.98 -5.41 20.73
CA ILE A 267 -16.19 -5.23 19.50
C ILE A 267 -14.92 -6.07 19.62
N VAL A 268 -14.65 -6.89 18.61
CA VAL A 268 -13.34 -7.51 18.39
C VAL A 268 -12.74 -6.89 17.15
N GLY A 269 -11.66 -6.13 17.34
CA GLY A 269 -11.08 -5.25 16.34
C GLY A 269 -9.66 -5.65 15.92
N SER A 270 -9.29 -5.36 14.67
CA SER A 270 -7.89 -5.37 14.23
C SER A 270 -7.68 -4.38 13.09
N ARG A 271 -6.47 -3.85 13.01
CA ARG A 271 -5.97 -3.10 11.85
C ARG A 271 -5.73 -4.03 10.66
N MET A 272 -5.96 -3.52 9.44
CA MET A 272 -5.74 -4.21 8.17
C MET A 272 -4.55 -3.68 7.38
N ASP A 273 -4.37 -2.36 7.36
CA ASP A 273 -3.51 -1.69 6.39
C ASP A 273 -2.09 -1.46 6.89
N THR A 274 -1.16 -1.27 5.98
CA THR A 274 0.20 -0.80 6.27
C THR A 274 0.67 0.11 5.13
N PHE A 275 1.86 0.67 5.25
CA PHE A 275 2.47 1.39 4.15
C PHE A 275 3.95 1.08 4.06
N SER A 276 4.56 1.48 2.95
CA SER A 276 5.99 1.65 2.84
C SER A 276 6.27 2.92 2.01
N ILE A 277 7.56 3.21 1.82
CA ILE A 277 8.01 4.31 0.96
C ILE A 277 7.60 4.09 -0.51
N PHE A 278 7.58 2.83 -0.97
CA PHE A 278 7.41 2.48 -2.37
C PHE A 278 5.98 2.01 -2.68
N ASP A 279 5.49 2.32 -3.88
CA ASP A 279 4.24 1.77 -4.40
C ASP A 279 4.33 0.25 -4.58
N ASN A 280 3.18 -0.44 -4.56
CA ASN A 280 3.01 -1.88 -4.75
C ASN A 280 3.73 -2.81 -3.74
N ILE A 281 4.35 -2.28 -2.69
CA ILE A 281 5.02 -3.10 -1.67
C ILE A 281 4.74 -2.60 -0.25
N ALA A 282 3.67 -3.10 0.35
CA ALA A 282 3.34 -2.87 1.75
C ALA A 282 2.84 -4.20 2.38
N PRO A 283 3.74 -5.13 2.72
CA PRO A 283 3.38 -6.48 3.13
C PRO A 283 2.74 -6.55 4.53
N GLY A 284 3.29 -5.87 5.53
CA GLY A 284 2.70 -5.73 6.86
C GLY A 284 2.50 -7.03 7.64
N ALA A 285 3.45 -7.97 7.53
CA ALA A 285 3.35 -9.30 8.13
C ALA A 285 3.03 -9.28 9.63
N ASP A 286 3.83 -8.59 10.46
CA ASP A 286 3.46 -8.41 11.87
C ASP A 286 2.70 -7.11 12.14
N SER A 287 2.91 -6.05 11.36
CA SER A 287 2.21 -4.77 11.56
C SER A 287 0.69 -4.92 11.50
N SER A 288 0.18 -5.80 10.62
CA SER A 288 -1.25 -5.96 10.36
C SER A 288 -1.71 -7.42 10.25
N VAL A 289 -1.01 -8.26 9.47
CA VAL A 289 -1.49 -9.62 9.12
C VAL A 289 -1.68 -10.50 10.36
N THR A 290 -0.70 -10.56 11.26
CA THR A 290 -0.81 -11.37 12.50
C THR A 290 -2.04 -10.99 13.31
N GLY A 291 -2.35 -9.69 13.40
CA GLY A 291 -3.54 -9.17 14.10
C GLY A 291 -4.85 -9.60 13.44
N PHE A 292 -5.06 -9.27 12.17
CA PHE A 292 -6.36 -9.53 11.55
C PHE A 292 -6.56 -11.01 11.20
N VAL A 293 -5.51 -11.78 10.97
CA VAL A 293 -5.60 -13.25 10.82
C VAL A 293 -6.07 -13.87 12.13
N THR A 294 -5.56 -13.42 13.27
CA THR A 294 -6.05 -13.85 14.59
C THR A 294 -7.53 -13.51 14.75
N LEU A 295 -7.96 -12.31 14.35
CA LEU A 295 -9.37 -11.91 14.38
C LEU A 295 -10.26 -12.80 13.48
N LEU A 296 -9.82 -13.11 12.26
CA LEU A 296 -10.54 -14.02 11.36
C LEU A 296 -10.73 -15.40 12.01
N SER A 297 -9.69 -15.91 12.69
CA SER A 297 -9.75 -17.16 13.44
C SER A 297 -10.65 -17.09 14.67
N VAL A 298 -10.65 -15.97 15.40
CA VAL A 298 -11.59 -15.72 16.51
C VAL A 298 -13.03 -15.77 16.00
N ALA A 299 -13.32 -15.13 14.87
CA ALA A 299 -14.65 -15.12 14.26
C ALA A 299 -15.10 -16.53 13.84
N GLN A 300 -14.22 -17.30 13.22
CA GLN A 300 -14.47 -18.70 12.85
C GLN A 300 -14.75 -19.56 14.09
N LEU A 301 -13.92 -19.46 15.13
CA LEU A 301 -14.08 -20.22 16.36
C LEU A 301 -15.37 -19.89 17.10
N LEU A 302 -15.71 -18.60 17.24
CA LEU A 302 -16.98 -18.19 17.85
C LEU A 302 -18.18 -18.72 17.07
N LYS A 303 -18.12 -18.72 15.74
CA LYS A 303 -19.18 -19.32 14.91
C LYS A 303 -19.33 -20.82 15.18
N LEU A 304 -18.22 -21.55 15.29
CA LEU A 304 -18.21 -23.00 15.56
C LEU A 304 -18.73 -23.33 16.97
N MET A 305 -18.30 -22.59 17.99
CA MET A 305 -18.74 -22.80 19.38
C MET A 305 -20.22 -22.48 19.59
N ASN A 306 -20.73 -21.47 18.88
CA ASN A 306 -22.11 -21.00 19.01
C ASN A 306 -23.07 -21.64 17.98
N GLY A 307 -22.58 -22.56 17.14
CA GLY A 307 -23.33 -23.19 16.05
C GLY A 307 -24.46 -24.14 16.49
N ASN A 308 -24.53 -24.48 17.79
CA ASN A 308 -25.57 -25.35 18.36
C ASN A 308 -26.61 -24.53 19.15
N SER A 309 -27.71 -24.17 18.48
CA SER A 309 -29.09 -24.07 18.97
C SER A 309 -29.36 -23.64 20.43
N GLY A 310 -28.62 -22.65 20.95
CA GLY A 310 -28.97 -21.96 22.19
C GLY A 310 -29.92 -20.78 21.92
N PRO A 311 -30.60 -20.23 22.96
CA PRO A 311 -31.28 -18.95 22.82
C PRO A 311 -30.27 -17.87 22.40
N VAL A 312 -30.71 -16.93 21.56
CA VAL A 312 -29.89 -15.79 21.14
C VAL A 312 -29.41 -15.06 22.41
N PRO A 313 -28.08 -14.90 22.61
CA PRO A 313 -27.57 -14.24 23.80
C PRO A 313 -28.04 -12.78 23.87
N GLN A 314 -28.11 -12.23 25.10
CA GLN A 314 -28.44 -10.82 25.31
C GLN A 314 -27.39 -9.86 24.72
N LYS A 315 -26.16 -10.34 24.58
CA LYS A 315 -25.05 -9.60 23.98
C LYS A 315 -24.74 -10.12 22.59
N ASN A 316 -24.18 -9.27 21.74
CA ASN A 316 -23.72 -9.63 20.41
C ASN A 316 -22.24 -9.27 20.22
N VAL A 317 -21.60 -9.83 19.20
CA VAL A 317 -20.22 -9.52 18.81
C VAL A 317 -20.22 -8.84 17.46
N LEU A 318 -19.48 -7.74 17.37
CA LEU A 318 -19.14 -7.05 16.13
C LEU A 318 -17.64 -7.25 15.86
N PHE A 319 -17.33 -8.02 14.81
CA PHE A 319 -15.98 -8.11 14.28
C PHE A 319 -15.73 -6.90 13.38
N ALA A 320 -14.62 -6.20 13.59
CA ALA A 320 -14.25 -5.03 12.79
C ALA A 320 -12.78 -5.09 12.38
N ILE A 321 -12.54 -5.12 11.07
CA ILE A 321 -11.21 -5.04 10.46
C ILE A 321 -11.10 -3.64 9.83
N PHE A 322 -10.29 -2.79 10.46
CA PHE A 322 -10.16 -1.37 10.13
C PHE A 322 -9.10 -1.13 9.06
N ASN A 323 -9.44 -0.32 8.06
CA ASN A 323 -8.56 0.03 6.96
C ASN A 323 -8.23 1.53 7.01
N GLY A 324 -6.96 1.88 6.80
CA GLY A 324 -6.44 3.24 6.89
C GLY A 324 -6.02 3.67 8.29
N GLU A 325 -5.79 2.72 9.20
CA GLU A 325 -5.30 3.00 10.55
C GLU A 325 -3.87 3.55 10.53
N ALA A 326 -3.07 3.21 9.52
CA ALA A 326 -1.70 3.73 9.38
C ALA A 326 -1.64 5.22 9.02
N PHE A 327 -2.76 5.81 8.61
CA PHE A 327 -2.86 7.20 8.11
C PHE A 327 -3.78 8.05 9.00
N ASP A 328 -3.44 8.16 10.28
CA ASP A 328 -4.24 8.91 11.26
C ASP A 328 -5.66 8.34 11.46
N TYR A 329 -5.77 7.01 11.56
CA TYR A 329 -7.01 6.33 11.95
C TYR A 329 -8.22 6.60 11.02
N ILE A 330 -8.02 6.54 9.70
CA ILE A 330 -9.08 6.84 8.72
C ILE A 330 -10.32 5.96 8.95
N GLY A 331 -10.12 4.64 9.07
CA GLY A 331 -11.18 3.66 9.13
C GLY A 331 -11.97 3.72 10.43
N SER A 332 -11.28 3.68 11.57
CA SER A 332 -11.90 3.73 12.89
C SER A 332 -12.53 5.08 13.19
N SER A 333 -11.92 6.20 12.77
CA SER A 333 -12.52 7.53 12.90
C SER A 333 -13.81 7.66 12.08
N ARG A 334 -13.86 7.08 10.87
CA ARG A 334 -15.08 7.07 10.06
C ARG A 334 -16.18 6.25 10.72
N MET A 335 -15.85 5.07 11.27
CA MET A 335 -16.81 4.24 11.99
C MET A 335 -17.39 4.95 13.22
N VAL A 336 -16.54 5.59 14.04
CA VAL A 336 -16.98 6.40 15.19
C VAL A 336 -17.90 7.54 14.75
N TYR A 337 -17.53 8.27 13.69
CA TYR A 337 -18.35 9.33 13.13
C TYR A 337 -19.73 8.83 12.68
N ASP A 338 -19.78 7.72 11.95
CA ASP A 338 -21.04 7.13 11.49
C ASP A 338 -21.89 6.64 12.68
N MET A 339 -21.28 6.13 13.76
CA MET A 339 -21.98 5.77 15.00
C MET A 339 -22.58 6.98 15.72
N GLU A 340 -21.87 8.11 15.80
CA GLU A 340 -22.36 9.36 16.39
C GLU A 340 -23.53 9.95 15.58
N LYS A 341 -23.51 9.77 14.26
CA LYS A 341 -24.57 10.24 13.35
C LYS A 341 -25.76 9.28 13.21
N GLY A 342 -25.71 8.09 13.83
CA GLY A 342 -26.74 7.07 13.69
C GLY A 342 -26.82 6.47 12.27
N GLN A 343 -25.68 6.42 11.57
CA GLN A 343 -25.53 5.96 10.19
C GLN A 343 -24.75 4.64 10.08
N PHE A 344 -24.36 4.05 11.21
CA PHE A 344 -23.62 2.79 11.26
C PHE A 344 -24.54 1.60 11.61
N PRO A 345 -24.40 0.42 10.97
CA PRO A 345 -23.42 0.08 9.93
C PRO A 345 -23.81 0.51 8.51
N ALA A 346 -25.09 0.86 8.31
CA ALA A 346 -25.62 1.34 7.05
C ALA A 346 -26.63 2.46 7.29
N LEU A 347 -26.90 3.27 6.26
CA LEU A 347 -27.89 4.33 6.33
C LEU A 347 -29.28 3.78 6.67
N PRO A 348 -30.04 4.43 7.57
CA PRO A 348 -31.41 4.03 7.87
C PRO A 348 -32.28 3.99 6.61
N VAL A 349 -33.02 2.89 6.44
CA VAL A 349 -33.95 2.71 5.33
C VAL A 349 -35.38 3.03 5.77
N MET A 350 -36.17 3.66 4.89
CA MET A 350 -37.59 3.95 5.16
C MET A 350 -38.49 2.71 5.08
N SER A 351 -38.07 1.70 4.31
CA SER A 351 -38.79 0.43 4.14
C SER A 351 -37.82 -0.72 3.88
N GLY A 352 -38.20 -1.92 4.30
CA GLY A 352 -37.41 -3.14 4.20
C GLY A 352 -36.58 -3.47 5.45
N LEU A 353 -36.07 -4.69 5.49
CA LEU A 353 -35.17 -5.15 6.55
C LEU A 353 -33.75 -4.64 6.28
N ALA A 354 -33.15 -4.04 7.31
CA ALA A 354 -31.78 -3.56 7.31
C ALA A 354 -31.14 -3.84 8.68
N PRO A 355 -29.80 -3.81 8.77
CA PRO A 355 -29.11 -3.93 10.05
C PRO A 355 -29.61 -2.90 11.07
N ALA A 356 -29.58 -3.25 12.35
CA ALA A 356 -29.91 -2.29 13.40
C ALA A 356 -28.85 -1.20 13.47
N THR A 357 -29.26 0.05 13.74
CA THR A 357 -28.34 1.15 13.96
C THR A 357 -27.57 0.94 15.26
N LEU A 358 -26.23 1.00 15.19
CA LEU A 358 -25.37 0.89 16.37
C LEU A 358 -24.69 2.23 16.66
N GLY A 359 -24.79 2.70 17.92
CA GLY A 359 -24.06 3.85 18.43
C GLY A 359 -23.02 3.44 19.49
N LEU A 360 -22.19 4.41 19.91
CA LEU A 360 -21.12 4.17 20.90
C LEU A 360 -21.65 3.63 22.24
N HIS A 361 -22.84 4.07 22.66
CA HIS A 361 -23.45 3.65 23.92
C HIS A 361 -23.89 2.17 23.94
N HIS A 362 -24.03 1.53 22.78
CA HIS A 362 -24.29 0.09 22.68
C HIS A 362 -23.03 -0.75 22.96
N ILE A 363 -21.83 -0.17 22.87
CA ILE A 363 -20.56 -0.90 23.02
C ILE A 363 -20.35 -1.25 24.50
N SER A 364 -20.31 -2.54 24.78
CA SER A 364 -20.07 -3.10 26.11
C SER A 364 -18.60 -3.23 26.43
N HIS A 365 -17.78 -3.68 25.47
CA HIS A 365 -16.35 -3.96 25.61
C HIS A 365 -15.67 -3.83 24.24
N PHE A 366 -14.38 -3.52 24.24
CA PHE A 366 -13.55 -3.45 23.04
C PHE A 366 -12.28 -4.29 23.22
N VAL A 367 -12.08 -5.30 22.39
CA VAL A 367 -10.86 -6.12 22.35
C VAL A 367 -10.18 -5.90 21.01
N GLU A 368 -9.03 -5.24 20.99
CA GLU A 368 -8.25 -5.03 19.78
C GLU A 368 -7.00 -5.92 19.76
N ILE A 369 -6.67 -6.45 18.59
CA ILE A 369 -5.53 -7.33 18.38
C ILE A 369 -4.58 -6.64 17.39
N GLY A 370 -3.29 -6.56 17.72
CA GLY A 370 -2.28 -6.05 16.79
C GLY A 370 -0.86 -6.40 17.20
N GLN A 371 0.00 -6.68 16.22
CA GLN A 371 1.38 -7.13 16.41
C GLN A 371 1.46 -8.29 17.41
N VAL A 372 1.05 -9.48 16.99
CA VAL A 372 0.99 -10.69 17.84
C VAL A 372 1.89 -11.82 17.32
N ALA A 373 2.90 -11.50 16.50
CA ALA A 373 3.93 -12.47 16.14
C ALA A 373 4.73 -12.91 17.39
N PRO A 374 5.03 -14.22 17.54
CA PRO A 374 5.75 -14.77 18.68
C PRO A 374 7.28 -14.59 18.56
N TYR A 375 7.77 -13.36 18.42
CA TYR A 375 9.21 -13.08 18.53
C TYR A 375 9.75 -13.43 19.93
N LYS A 376 8.87 -13.28 20.92
CA LYS A 376 9.02 -13.69 22.32
C LYS A 376 7.79 -14.50 22.70
N PRO A 377 7.88 -15.37 23.73
CA PRO A 377 6.74 -16.19 24.16
C PRO A 377 5.62 -15.38 24.83
N ASP A 378 5.93 -14.17 25.29
CA ASP A 378 5.05 -13.34 26.11
C ASP A 378 4.03 -12.57 25.26
N VAL A 379 2.77 -12.56 25.70
CA VAL A 379 1.70 -11.73 25.16
C VAL A 379 1.26 -10.73 26.22
N TYR A 380 1.10 -9.46 25.83
CA TYR A 380 0.81 -8.34 26.72
C TYR A 380 -0.60 -7.80 26.50
N LEU A 381 -1.27 -7.51 27.62
CA LEU A 381 -2.60 -6.91 27.68
C LEU A 381 -2.47 -5.45 28.10
N HIS A 382 -2.80 -4.54 27.19
CA HIS A 382 -2.74 -3.09 27.41
C HIS A 382 -4.13 -2.54 27.75
N ALA A 383 -4.23 -1.80 28.85
CA ALA A 383 -5.42 -1.09 29.26
C ALA A 383 -5.15 0.43 29.27
N ASP A 384 -6.17 1.24 29.01
CA ASP A 384 -6.01 2.69 29.02
C ASP A 384 -5.91 3.24 30.45
N PRO A 385 -4.81 3.95 30.82
CA PRO A 385 -4.67 4.56 32.13
C PRO A 385 -5.68 5.69 32.39
N LEU A 386 -6.22 6.36 31.35
CA LEU A 386 -7.20 7.44 31.55
C LEU A 386 -8.60 6.90 31.84
N SER A 387 -9.04 5.87 31.12
CA SER A 387 -10.36 5.24 31.28
C SER A 387 -10.45 4.44 32.59
N THR A 388 -9.35 3.81 33.02
CA THR A 388 -9.28 3.05 34.27
C THR A 388 -9.20 3.91 35.54
N LYS A 389 -9.20 5.25 35.42
CA LYS A 389 -9.45 6.16 36.56
C LYS A 389 -10.88 6.00 37.11
N ASP A 390 -11.84 5.62 36.26
CA ASP A 390 -13.18 5.25 36.71
C ASP A 390 -13.17 3.84 37.32
N ALA A 391 -13.61 3.73 38.57
CA ALA A 391 -13.62 2.46 39.31
C ALA A 391 -14.48 1.36 38.65
N LYS A 392 -15.57 1.73 37.97
CA LYS A 392 -16.43 0.76 37.26
C LYS A 392 -15.73 0.22 36.02
N VAL A 393 -15.13 1.11 35.23
CA VAL A 393 -14.37 0.72 34.04
C VAL A 393 -13.18 -0.15 34.45
N LYS A 394 -12.45 0.26 35.49
CA LYS A 394 -11.33 -0.51 36.05
C LYS A 394 -11.76 -1.92 36.46
N ALA A 395 -12.87 -2.06 37.19
CA ALA A 395 -13.38 -3.36 37.60
C ALA A 395 -13.74 -4.24 36.39
N SER A 396 -14.40 -3.67 35.37
CA SER A 396 -14.73 -4.40 34.13
C SER A 396 -13.49 -4.83 33.34
N VAL A 397 -12.48 -3.96 33.24
CA VAL A 397 -11.20 -4.28 32.58
C VAL A 397 -10.45 -5.37 33.36
N SER A 398 -10.36 -5.26 34.70
CA SER A 398 -9.71 -6.28 35.52
C SER A 398 -10.38 -7.65 35.41
N GLN A 399 -11.71 -7.69 35.33
CA GLN A 399 -12.44 -8.93 35.09
C GLN A 399 -12.10 -9.52 33.71
N LEU A 400 -12.08 -8.70 32.67
CA LEU A 400 -11.73 -9.15 31.32
C LEU A 400 -10.28 -9.67 31.22
N VAL A 401 -9.33 -8.97 31.87
CA VAL A 401 -7.94 -9.42 31.99
C VAL A 401 -7.85 -10.77 32.70
N GLN A 402 -8.60 -10.94 33.79
CA GLN A 402 -8.63 -12.20 34.53
C GLN A 402 -9.18 -13.33 33.66
N ASP A 403 -10.30 -13.12 32.96
CA ASP A 403 -10.90 -14.12 32.09
C ASP A 403 -9.95 -14.55 30.95
N LEU A 404 -9.23 -13.58 30.35
CA LEU A 404 -8.20 -13.87 29.34
C LEU A 404 -7.06 -14.73 29.91
N LYS A 405 -6.55 -14.38 31.10
CA LYS A 405 -5.48 -15.15 31.76
C LYS A 405 -5.93 -16.55 32.13
N GLU A 406 -7.15 -16.71 32.66
CA GLU A 406 -7.72 -18.02 32.99
C GLU A 406 -7.89 -18.90 31.74
N ALA A 407 -8.31 -18.32 30.62
CA ALA A 407 -8.42 -19.02 29.34
C ALA A 407 -7.04 -19.39 28.76
N ALA A 408 -6.03 -18.54 28.91
CA ALA A 408 -4.67 -18.81 28.43
C ALA A 408 -3.96 -19.96 29.14
N LEU A 409 -4.28 -20.17 30.43
CA LEU A 409 -3.73 -21.26 31.24
C LEU A 409 -4.36 -22.64 30.96
N LYS A 410 -5.42 -22.71 30.14
CA LYS A 410 -6.06 -23.99 29.78
C LYS A 410 -5.09 -24.86 28.95
N ASP A 411 -5.26 -26.17 29.05
CA ASP A 411 -4.39 -27.17 28.42
C ASP A 411 -4.26 -27.03 26.89
N TRP A 412 -5.29 -26.52 26.23
CA TRP A 412 -5.31 -26.29 24.77
C TRP A 412 -4.63 -24.98 24.35
N ALA A 413 -4.39 -24.04 25.27
CA ALA A 413 -3.69 -22.79 24.97
C ALA A 413 -2.24 -22.83 25.44
N LYS A 414 -2.02 -23.10 26.74
CA LYS A 414 -0.70 -23.05 27.39
C LYS A 414 0.07 -21.76 27.06
N LEU A 415 -0.62 -20.62 27.11
CA LEU A 415 -0.04 -19.30 26.88
C LEU A 415 0.10 -18.55 28.20
N ILE A 416 1.09 -17.67 28.27
CA ILE A 416 1.29 -16.77 29.40
C ILE A 416 0.96 -15.35 28.92
N LEU A 417 -0.04 -14.75 29.58
CA LEU A 417 -0.45 -13.37 29.35
C LEU A 417 0.02 -12.50 30.52
N HIS A 418 0.64 -11.38 30.18
CA HIS A 418 1.11 -10.38 31.14
C HIS A 418 0.30 -9.11 31.04
N ASP A 419 0.17 -8.39 32.15
CA ASP A 419 -0.32 -7.02 32.11
C ASP A 419 0.80 -6.13 31.57
N ALA A 420 0.45 -5.25 30.64
CA ALA A 420 1.35 -4.17 30.25
C ALA A 420 1.53 -3.18 31.42
N SER A 421 2.58 -2.38 31.38
CA SER A 421 2.83 -1.40 32.43
C SER A 421 1.69 -0.37 32.52
N ASP A 422 1.05 -0.25 33.69
CA ASP A 422 -0.02 0.74 33.97
C ASP A 422 0.41 2.20 33.76
N THR A 423 1.73 2.45 33.66
CA THR A 423 2.31 3.77 33.43
C THR A 423 2.38 4.16 31.95
N LEU A 424 2.17 3.21 31.03
CA LEU A 424 2.24 3.45 29.59
C LEU A 424 0.87 3.83 29.04
N ALA A 425 0.86 4.73 28.06
CA ALA A 425 -0.32 4.98 27.24
C ALA A 425 -0.70 3.71 26.44
N LEU A 426 -1.91 3.66 25.88
CA LEU A 426 -2.20 2.65 24.87
C LEU A 426 -1.29 2.83 23.63
N PRO A 427 -0.83 1.74 23.01
CA PRO A 427 -0.16 1.79 21.72
C PRO A 427 -1.09 2.33 20.63
N PRO A 428 -0.55 2.87 19.53
CA PRO A 428 -1.35 3.40 18.43
C PRO A 428 -2.29 2.33 17.86
N SER A 429 -3.58 2.50 18.11
CA SER A 429 -4.60 1.49 17.85
C SER A 429 -5.97 2.13 17.61
N SER A 430 -6.85 1.41 16.92
CA SER A 430 -8.18 1.86 16.52
C SER A 430 -9.03 2.25 17.72
N VAL A 431 -8.88 1.52 18.83
CA VAL A 431 -9.61 1.70 20.09
C VAL A 431 -9.41 3.09 20.69
N GLN A 432 -8.26 3.74 20.44
CA GLN A 432 -8.04 5.12 20.87
C GLN A 432 -9.09 6.07 20.31
N ARG A 433 -9.57 5.85 19.08
CA ARG A 433 -10.62 6.70 18.47
C ARG A 433 -11.97 6.53 19.14
N PHE A 434 -12.29 5.32 19.62
CA PHE A 434 -13.51 5.06 20.37
C PHE A 434 -13.43 5.67 21.78
N LEU A 435 -12.33 5.44 22.50
CA LEU A 435 -12.13 5.96 23.86
C LEU A 435 -12.01 7.49 23.90
N LYS A 436 -11.52 8.11 22.83
CA LYS A 436 -11.54 9.57 22.69
C LYS A 436 -12.95 10.16 22.79
N LYS A 437 -13.98 9.44 22.36
CA LYS A 437 -15.39 9.85 22.42
C LYS A 437 -16.13 9.31 23.65
N ASP A 438 -15.88 8.06 24.04
CA ASP A 438 -16.49 7.42 25.21
C ASP A 438 -15.44 6.65 26.04
N LYS A 439 -14.93 7.30 27.09
CA LYS A 439 -13.98 6.71 28.06
C LYS A 439 -14.60 5.65 28.97
N SER A 440 -15.92 5.48 28.93
CA SER A 440 -16.59 4.47 29.77
C SER A 440 -16.66 3.09 29.12
N ILE A 441 -16.08 2.92 27.92
CA ILE A 441 -15.92 1.62 27.26
C ILE A 441 -14.71 0.88 27.89
N PRO A 442 -14.92 -0.28 28.53
CA PRO A 442 -13.83 -1.17 28.94
C PRO A 442 -13.11 -1.72 27.71
N ALA A 443 -11.82 -1.44 27.60
CA ALA A 443 -11.03 -1.75 26.42
C ALA A 443 -9.70 -2.44 26.78
N ILE A 444 -9.31 -3.41 25.96
CA ILE A 444 -7.99 -4.05 26.02
C ILE A 444 -7.40 -4.13 24.60
N TYR A 445 -6.12 -3.80 24.49
CA TYR A 445 -5.31 -4.06 23.30
C TYR A 445 -4.32 -5.19 23.57
N ILE A 446 -4.30 -6.21 22.71
CA ILE A 446 -3.49 -7.43 22.87
C ILE A 446 -2.36 -7.41 21.85
N SER A 447 -1.11 -7.56 22.33
CA SER A 447 0.09 -7.51 21.48
C SER A 447 1.27 -8.34 22.02
N ASN A 448 2.35 -8.41 21.25
CA ASN A 448 3.61 -9.08 21.58
C ASN A 448 4.63 -8.19 22.31
N HIS A 449 4.28 -6.95 22.65
CA HIS A 449 5.21 -5.98 23.25
C HIS A 449 4.61 -5.33 24.50
N ASN A 450 5.44 -5.06 25.51
CA ASN A 450 5.06 -4.24 26.67
C ASN A 450 5.25 -2.74 26.39
N GLY A 451 6.38 -2.37 25.80
CA GLY A 451 6.75 -0.99 25.48
C GLY A 451 6.95 -0.81 23.97
N SER A 452 8.19 -0.57 23.55
CA SER A 452 8.51 -0.48 22.11
C SER A 452 8.17 -1.77 21.37
N PHE A 453 7.78 -1.63 20.10
CA PHE A 453 7.47 -2.74 19.20
C PHE A 453 8.64 -3.72 19.09
N GLU A 454 8.33 -5.01 19.11
CA GLU A 454 9.29 -6.07 18.78
C GLU A 454 9.55 -6.13 17.25
N ASN A 455 8.58 -5.68 16.44
CA ASN A 455 8.72 -5.60 15.00
C ASN A 455 9.71 -4.50 14.57
N ARG A 456 10.93 -4.92 14.19
CA ARG A 456 12.00 -4.04 13.70
C ARG A 456 11.76 -3.46 12.30
N TYR A 457 10.72 -3.91 11.61
CA TYR A 457 10.36 -3.50 10.26
C TYR A 457 8.94 -2.95 10.18
N TYR A 458 8.44 -2.35 11.26
CA TYR A 458 7.10 -1.74 11.30
C TYR A 458 6.86 -0.78 10.11
N ASN A 459 5.73 -0.94 9.40
CA ASN A 459 5.38 -0.13 8.21
C ASN A 459 6.50 -0.04 7.16
N SER A 460 7.08 -1.18 6.80
CA SER A 460 8.24 -1.27 5.90
C SER A 460 8.03 -2.29 4.78
N MET A 461 8.82 -2.16 3.71
CA MET A 461 8.90 -3.17 2.66
C MET A 461 9.56 -4.49 3.12
N PHE A 462 10.17 -4.49 4.31
CA PHE A 462 10.80 -5.65 4.93
C PHE A 462 9.91 -6.38 5.95
N ASP A 463 8.67 -5.91 6.19
CA ASP A 463 7.72 -6.60 7.06
C ASP A 463 7.07 -7.79 6.32
N THR A 464 7.89 -8.77 5.94
CA THR A 464 7.53 -9.91 5.09
C THR A 464 7.47 -11.22 5.89
N ALA A 465 7.21 -12.35 5.23
CA ALA A 465 7.26 -13.67 5.87
C ALA A 465 8.63 -13.96 6.53
N GLU A 466 9.73 -13.47 5.96
CA GLU A 466 11.07 -13.59 6.53
C GLU A 466 11.19 -12.87 7.89
N ASN A 467 10.45 -11.77 8.09
CA ASN A 467 10.42 -11.06 9.36
C ASN A 467 9.86 -11.96 10.46
N LEU A 468 8.76 -12.66 10.19
CA LEU A 468 8.13 -13.59 11.12
C LEU A 468 9.04 -14.76 11.51
N ASN A 469 10.00 -15.12 10.65
CA ASN A 469 10.97 -16.18 10.88
C ASN A 469 12.30 -15.69 11.49
N SER A 470 12.43 -14.39 11.79
CA SER A 470 13.72 -13.78 12.14
C SER A 470 14.33 -14.28 13.46
N THR A 471 13.53 -14.89 14.32
CA THR A 471 13.94 -15.49 15.60
C THR A 471 14.18 -17.00 15.51
N GLY A 472 14.21 -17.58 14.31
CA GLY A 472 14.31 -19.03 14.10
C GLY A 472 12.97 -19.77 14.24
N THR A 473 11.88 -19.02 14.41
CA THR A 473 10.50 -19.49 14.31
C THR A 473 10.16 -19.83 12.87
N THR A 474 9.38 -20.88 12.67
CA THR A 474 8.79 -21.20 11.38
C THR A 474 7.40 -20.57 11.24
N LEU A 475 6.89 -20.48 10.02
CA LEU A 475 5.51 -20.03 9.80
C LEU A 475 4.48 -20.93 10.51
N ASP A 476 4.83 -22.21 10.71
CA ASP A 476 4.02 -23.17 11.47
C ASP A 476 3.95 -22.81 12.95
N ASP A 477 5.08 -22.44 13.56
CA ASP A 477 5.12 -22.00 14.97
C ASP A 477 4.30 -20.72 15.17
N VAL A 478 4.38 -19.80 14.19
CA VAL A 478 3.56 -18.57 14.18
C VAL A 478 2.08 -18.94 14.07
N ALA A 479 1.71 -19.80 13.14
CA ALA A 479 0.33 -20.26 12.98
C ALA A 479 -0.21 -20.93 14.25
N GLU A 480 0.59 -21.77 14.92
CA GLU A 480 0.22 -22.42 16.18
C GLU A 480 0.02 -21.40 17.31
N HIS A 481 0.91 -20.41 17.44
CA HIS A 481 0.78 -19.33 18.41
C HIS A 481 -0.51 -18.51 18.18
N LEU A 482 -0.76 -18.09 16.95
CA LEU A 482 -1.97 -17.33 16.60
C LEU A 482 -3.25 -18.16 16.80
N THR A 483 -3.20 -19.48 16.53
CA THR A 483 -4.31 -20.42 16.79
C THR A 483 -4.65 -20.46 18.27
N ARG A 484 -3.64 -20.60 19.15
CA ARG A 484 -3.81 -20.61 20.60
C ARG A 484 -4.36 -19.27 21.09
N LEU A 485 -3.82 -18.15 20.61
CA LEU A 485 -4.27 -16.82 21.00
C LEU A 485 -5.71 -16.55 20.55
N ALA A 486 -6.07 -16.91 19.31
CA ALA A 486 -7.43 -16.81 18.81
C ALA A 486 -8.41 -17.63 19.66
N ALA A 487 -8.01 -18.81 20.11
CA ALA A 487 -8.81 -19.65 20.99
C ALA A 487 -9.01 -19.04 22.39
N VAL A 488 -8.00 -18.39 22.95
CA VAL A 488 -8.10 -17.65 24.23
C VAL A 488 -9.11 -16.51 24.12
N ILE A 489 -8.99 -15.70 23.07
CA ILE A 489 -9.88 -14.55 22.84
C ILE A 489 -11.31 -15.04 22.56
N ALA A 490 -11.49 -16.03 21.68
CA ALA A 490 -12.80 -16.59 21.36
C ALA A 490 -13.48 -17.21 22.60
N SER A 491 -12.75 -17.95 23.43
CA SER A 491 -13.30 -18.55 24.65
C SER A 491 -13.73 -17.49 25.67
N THR A 492 -12.92 -16.44 25.83
CA THR A 492 -13.23 -15.31 26.71
C THR A 492 -14.47 -14.56 26.23
N VAL A 493 -14.54 -14.25 24.93
CA VAL A 493 -15.72 -13.60 24.34
C VAL A 493 -16.95 -14.50 24.44
N HIS A 494 -16.81 -15.82 24.25
CA HIS A 494 -17.90 -16.78 24.43
C HIS A 494 -18.45 -16.73 25.87
N LYS A 495 -17.59 -16.74 26.88
CA LYS A 495 -17.96 -16.58 28.29
C LYS A 495 -18.70 -15.27 28.55
N MET A 496 -18.27 -14.18 27.93
CA MET A 496 -18.94 -12.88 28.06
C MET A 496 -20.34 -12.85 27.43
N LEU A 497 -20.57 -13.65 26.38
CA LEU A 497 -21.86 -13.76 25.70
C LEU A 497 -22.84 -14.66 26.45
N THR A 498 -22.39 -15.85 26.88
CA THR A 498 -23.26 -16.91 27.41
C THR A 498 -23.27 -17.00 28.94
N GLY A 499 -22.31 -16.35 29.61
CA GLY A 499 -22.07 -16.47 31.05
C GLY A 499 -21.42 -17.81 31.45
N LYS A 500 -21.02 -18.65 30.49
CA LYS A 500 -20.45 -19.98 30.73
C LYS A 500 -19.21 -20.20 29.87
N GLU A 501 -18.29 -21.00 30.38
CA GLU A 501 -17.15 -21.48 29.60
C GLU A 501 -17.62 -22.32 28.38
N PRO A 502 -16.92 -22.26 27.23
CA PRO A 502 -17.25 -23.09 26.08
C PRO A 502 -17.04 -24.58 26.43
N ALA A 503 -17.96 -25.44 25.97
CA ALA A 503 -17.88 -26.88 26.19
C ALA A 503 -16.72 -27.53 25.40
N GLU A 504 -16.45 -27.02 24.20
CA GLU A 504 -15.40 -27.48 23.30
C GLU A 504 -14.81 -26.29 22.56
N VAL A 505 -13.50 -26.32 22.31
CA VAL A 505 -12.76 -25.30 21.56
C VAL A 505 -12.12 -25.98 20.35
N PRO A 506 -12.80 -26.00 19.18
CA PRO A 506 -12.38 -26.80 18.01
C PRO A 506 -11.25 -26.11 17.22
N GLN A 507 -10.05 -26.03 17.82
CA GLN A 507 -8.85 -25.41 17.23
C GLN A 507 -8.38 -26.13 15.96
N ASP A 508 -8.63 -27.44 15.86
CA ASP A 508 -8.27 -28.30 14.73
C ASP A 508 -8.95 -27.88 13.42
N LYS A 509 -10.07 -27.13 13.51
CA LYS A 509 -10.81 -26.62 12.35
C LYS A 509 -10.28 -25.28 11.82
N LEU A 510 -9.32 -24.66 12.50
CA LEU A 510 -8.76 -23.39 12.08
C LEU A 510 -7.71 -23.56 10.98
N ARG A 511 -7.79 -22.70 9.95
CA ARG A 511 -6.87 -22.68 8.80
C ARG A 511 -5.84 -21.54 8.89
N VAL A 512 -5.25 -21.34 10.08
CA VAL A 512 -4.38 -20.18 10.36
C VAL A 512 -3.12 -20.18 9.50
N LYS A 513 -2.49 -21.34 9.32
CA LYS A 513 -1.31 -21.49 8.45
C LYS A 513 -1.61 -21.04 7.03
N GLU A 514 -2.70 -21.55 6.45
CA GLU A 514 -3.11 -21.21 5.09
C GLU A 514 -3.44 -19.73 4.95
N LEU A 515 -4.10 -19.12 5.94
CA LEU A 515 -4.31 -17.67 5.97
C LEU A 515 -2.99 -16.91 5.90
N LEU A 516 -2.01 -17.27 6.74
CA LEU A 516 -0.71 -16.64 6.73
C LEU A 516 -0.02 -16.80 5.36
N GLU A 517 0.00 -18.02 4.80
CA GLU A 517 0.58 -18.28 3.48
C GLU A 517 -0.07 -17.39 2.40
N CYS A 518 -1.40 -17.25 2.40
CA CYS A 518 -2.13 -16.41 1.46
C CYS A 518 -1.77 -14.92 1.53
N TYR A 519 -1.59 -14.38 2.74
CA TYR A 519 -1.34 -12.96 2.93
C TYR A 519 0.15 -12.58 2.83
N VAL A 520 1.07 -13.40 3.36
CA VAL A 520 2.50 -13.04 3.44
C VAL A 520 3.40 -13.74 2.44
N VAL A 521 2.97 -14.86 1.84
CA VAL A 521 3.79 -15.62 0.87
C VAL A 521 3.24 -15.51 -0.55
N ASN A 522 1.98 -15.90 -0.76
CA ASN A 522 1.43 -16.02 -2.11
C ASN A 522 -0.09 -15.83 -2.12
N ALA A 523 -0.55 -14.76 -2.77
CA ALA A 523 -1.99 -14.51 -2.91
C ALA A 523 -2.70 -15.58 -3.76
N SER A 524 -2.02 -16.26 -4.69
CA SER A 524 -2.59 -17.37 -5.47
C SER A 524 -2.58 -18.70 -4.68
N CYS A 525 -2.98 -18.67 -3.41
CA CYS A 525 -3.11 -19.82 -2.53
C CYS A 525 -4.46 -20.56 -2.71
N ALA A 526 -4.55 -21.79 -2.20
CA ALA A 526 -5.77 -22.60 -2.26
C ALA A 526 -6.98 -21.90 -1.61
N LEU A 527 -6.84 -21.41 -0.37
CA LEU A 527 -7.92 -20.74 0.35
C LEU A 527 -8.49 -19.51 -0.39
N PHE A 528 -7.65 -18.70 -1.05
CA PHE A 528 -8.15 -17.57 -1.84
C PHE A 528 -8.85 -18.02 -3.12
N HIS A 529 -8.42 -19.11 -3.75
CA HIS A 529 -9.15 -19.71 -4.87
C HIS A 529 -10.51 -20.27 -4.44
N GLU A 530 -10.64 -20.80 -3.22
CA GLU A 530 -11.91 -21.31 -2.70
C GLU A 530 -12.94 -20.19 -2.49
N VAL A 531 -12.53 -19.02 -2.02
CA VAL A 531 -13.46 -17.92 -1.71
C VAL A 531 -13.73 -16.97 -2.88
N LEU A 532 -13.00 -17.12 -3.99
CA LEU A 532 -13.18 -16.32 -5.19
C LEU A 532 -14.13 -16.99 -6.18
N ASP A 533 -14.81 -16.15 -6.98
CA ASP A 533 -15.43 -16.56 -8.24
C ASP A 533 -14.37 -16.39 -9.34
N ARG A 534 -13.69 -17.48 -9.71
CA ARG A 534 -12.56 -17.43 -10.66
C ARG A 534 -12.97 -17.07 -12.08
N ASP A 535 -14.22 -17.31 -12.45
CA ASP A 535 -14.76 -16.95 -13.76
C ASP A 535 -15.03 -15.45 -13.87
N ALA A 536 -15.36 -14.79 -12.75
CA ALA A 536 -15.64 -13.35 -12.70
C ALA A 536 -14.45 -12.49 -12.27
N THR A 537 -13.33 -13.11 -11.85
CA THR A 537 -12.19 -12.40 -11.29
C THR A 537 -10.90 -12.62 -12.08
N ARG A 538 -10.05 -11.59 -12.11
CA ARG A 538 -8.74 -11.73 -12.75
C ARG A 538 -7.87 -12.68 -11.92
N PRO A 539 -6.99 -13.47 -12.56
CA PRO A 539 -6.05 -14.33 -11.84
C PRO A 539 -5.24 -13.55 -10.81
N LEU A 540 -5.11 -14.13 -9.61
CA LEU A 540 -4.26 -13.59 -8.57
C LEU A 540 -2.78 -13.71 -8.96
N LYS A 541 -1.97 -12.72 -8.56
CA LYS A 541 -0.52 -12.76 -8.75
C LYS A 541 0.12 -13.73 -7.76
N SER A 542 1.23 -14.36 -8.16
CA SER A 542 2.00 -15.27 -7.31
C SER A 542 2.90 -14.57 -6.28
N ASN A 543 2.45 -13.43 -5.74
CA ASN A 543 3.15 -12.59 -4.76
C ASN A 543 2.13 -12.14 -3.70
N PRO A 544 2.57 -11.76 -2.48
CA PRO A 544 1.66 -11.21 -1.48
C PRO A 544 1.03 -9.89 -1.97
N LEU A 545 -0.20 -9.63 -1.55
CA LEU A 545 -0.88 -8.39 -1.88
C LEU A 545 -0.34 -7.24 -1.03
N SER A 546 -0.22 -6.05 -1.62
CA SER A 546 0.01 -4.84 -0.85
C SER A 546 -1.19 -4.57 0.06
N LEU A 547 -0.95 -4.22 1.32
CA LEU A 547 -1.99 -3.83 2.29
C LEU A 547 -2.09 -2.30 2.41
N TYR A 548 -1.57 -1.56 1.44
CA TYR A 548 -1.75 -0.12 1.38
C TYR A 548 -3.21 0.24 1.06
N ILE A 549 -3.79 1.18 1.81
CA ILE A 549 -5.20 1.58 1.67
C ILE A 549 -5.55 2.06 0.25
N SER A 550 -4.62 2.77 -0.41
CA SER A 550 -4.80 3.39 -1.72
C SER A 550 -5.97 4.40 -1.77
N VAL A 551 -6.49 4.66 -2.98
CA VAL A 551 -7.52 5.65 -3.29
C VAL A 551 -8.74 5.01 -3.97
N ASP A 552 -9.91 5.61 -3.77
CA ASP A 552 -11.16 5.24 -4.44
C ASP A 552 -11.72 6.42 -5.26
N PRO A 553 -11.13 6.74 -6.42
CA PRO A 553 -11.50 7.92 -7.20
C PRO A 553 -12.94 7.86 -7.76
N THR A 554 -13.52 6.66 -7.93
CA THR A 554 -14.88 6.48 -8.46
C THR A 554 -15.92 6.24 -7.37
N GLY A 555 -15.52 6.08 -6.10
CA GLY A 555 -16.40 5.70 -4.99
C GLY A 555 -16.85 4.24 -5.00
N SER A 556 -16.36 3.44 -5.94
CA SER A 556 -16.76 2.05 -6.17
C SER A 556 -15.58 1.08 -6.23
N MET A 557 -14.35 1.57 -6.19
CA MET A 557 -13.16 0.74 -6.18
C MET A 557 -12.95 0.13 -4.79
N ILE A 558 -12.72 -1.18 -4.76
CA ILE A 558 -12.41 -1.91 -3.52
C ILE A 558 -11.05 -2.58 -3.73
N HIS A 559 -10.12 -2.28 -2.83
CA HIS A 559 -8.77 -2.86 -2.88
C HIS A 559 -8.85 -4.41 -2.81
N PRO A 560 -8.08 -5.15 -3.64
CA PRO A 560 -8.14 -6.62 -3.67
C PRO A 560 -7.96 -7.29 -2.31
N ALA A 561 -7.08 -6.76 -1.46
CA ALA A 561 -6.89 -7.26 -0.10
C ALA A 561 -8.18 -7.14 0.73
N ALA A 562 -8.83 -5.97 0.77
CA ALA A 562 -10.10 -5.76 1.48
C ALA A 562 -11.20 -6.69 0.95
N ARG A 563 -11.25 -6.90 -0.38
CA ARG A 563 -12.20 -7.83 -1.00
C ARG A 563 -11.99 -9.27 -0.52
N LEU A 564 -10.75 -9.76 -0.57
CA LEU A 564 -10.41 -11.12 -0.15
C LEU A 564 -10.66 -11.32 1.34
N THR A 565 -10.27 -10.37 2.19
CA THR A 565 -10.53 -10.44 3.63
C THR A 565 -12.02 -10.49 3.95
N LYS A 566 -12.85 -9.73 3.23
CA LYS A 566 -14.32 -9.83 3.34
C LYS A 566 -14.83 -11.20 2.95
N LEU A 567 -14.38 -11.76 1.83
CA LEU A 567 -14.82 -13.07 1.36
C LEU A 567 -14.40 -14.19 2.31
N VAL A 568 -13.17 -14.15 2.83
CA VAL A 568 -12.69 -15.08 3.87
C VAL A 568 -13.53 -14.99 5.14
N LEU A 569 -13.83 -13.77 5.62
CA LEU A 569 -14.68 -13.60 6.79
C LEU A 569 -16.10 -14.11 6.52
N SER A 570 -16.70 -13.78 5.36
CA SER A 570 -17.98 -14.34 4.91
C SER A 570 -17.95 -15.88 4.91
N TYR A 571 -16.89 -16.49 4.40
CA TYR A 571 -16.74 -17.94 4.32
C TYR A 571 -16.69 -18.60 5.70
N PHE A 572 -15.99 -17.98 6.66
CA PHE A 572 -15.85 -18.53 8.02
C PHE A 572 -17.07 -18.29 8.92
N THR A 573 -17.77 -17.16 8.79
CA THR A 573 -18.91 -16.83 9.67
C THR A 573 -20.27 -17.13 9.04
N GLY A 574 -20.32 -17.25 7.72
CA GLY A 574 -21.53 -17.43 6.93
C GLY A 574 -22.11 -18.84 6.99
N THR A 575 -23.24 -19.01 6.33
CA THR A 575 -23.93 -20.29 6.16
C THR A 575 -24.10 -20.57 4.68
N VAL A 576 -23.82 -21.79 4.25
CA VAL A 576 -24.06 -22.23 2.87
C VAL A 576 -25.57 -22.26 2.61
N VAL A 577 -26.01 -21.65 1.51
CA VAL A 577 -27.39 -21.72 1.05
C VAL A 577 -27.49 -22.87 0.05
N GLU A 578 -28.24 -23.91 0.42
CA GLU A 578 -28.40 -25.09 -0.43
C GLU A 578 -29.23 -24.80 -1.69
N ASN A 579 -28.91 -25.48 -2.79
CA ASN A 579 -29.67 -25.49 -4.05
C ASN A 579 -29.80 -24.12 -4.76
N VAL A 580 -28.83 -23.23 -4.59
CA VAL A 580 -28.78 -21.93 -5.28
C VAL A 580 -27.77 -21.98 -6.42
N ALA A 581 -28.20 -21.63 -7.63
CA ALA A 581 -27.31 -21.48 -8.78
C ALA A 581 -26.55 -20.16 -8.74
N ARG A 582 -25.38 -20.10 -9.40
CA ARG A 582 -24.51 -18.91 -9.47
C ARG A 582 -25.24 -17.61 -9.83
N SER A 583 -26.09 -17.64 -10.85
CA SER A 583 -26.86 -16.47 -11.30
C SER A 583 -27.85 -15.95 -10.26
N ASN A 584 -28.30 -16.80 -9.34
CA ASN A 584 -29.32 -16.49 -8.35
C ASN A 584 -28.72 -16.16 -6.98
N CYS A 585 -27.43 -16.43 -6.74
CA CYS A 585 -26.82 -16.16 -5.45
C CYS A 585 -26.90 -14.67 -5.07
N SER A 586 -26.60 -13.78 -6.00
CA SER A 586 -26.65 -12.33 -5.77
C SER A 586 -28.08 -11.75 -5.80
N SER A 587 -29.06 -12.43 -6.42
CA SER A 587 -30.43 -11.92 -6.53
C SER A 587 -31.18 -11.98 -5.20
N HIS A 588 -30.79 -12.86 -4.28
CA HIS A 588 -31.33 -12.93 -2.92
C HIS A 588 -31.00 -11.69 -2.06
N ALA A 589 -29.95 -10.93 -2.38
CA ALA A 589 -29.58 -9.71 -1.66
C ALA A 589 -30.56 -8.54 -1.88
N ALA A 590 -31.39 -8.59 -2.93
CA ALA A 590 -32.32 -7.51 -3.26
C ALA A 590 -33.47 -7.35 -2.25
N LEU A 591 -33.78 -8.40 -1.48
CA LEU A 591 -34.91 -8.44 -0.54
C LEU A 591 -34.49 -8.27 0.93
N ASP A 592 -33.23 -8.53 1.26
CA ASP A 592 -32.72 -8.52 2.64
C ASP A 592 -31.35 -7.83 2.70
N LYS A 593 -31.31 -6.57 3.16
CA LYS A 593 -30.07 -5.80 3.29
C LYS A 593 -29.26 -6.17 4.54
N VAL A 594 -29.79 -7.03 5.41
CA VAL A 594 -29.09 -7.52 6.60
C VAL A 594 -27.98 -8.49 6.21
N PHE A 595 -28.22 -9.29 5.17
CA PHE A 595 -27.26 -10.28 4.70
C PHE A 595 -26.66 -9.91 3.34
N GLN A 596 -25.44 -10.36 3.14
CA GLN A 596 -24.76 -10.40 1.86
C GLN A 596 -24.68 -11.84 1.38
N PHE A 597 -24.81 -12.01 0.06
CA PHE A 597 -24.73 -13.32 -0.60
C PHE A 597 -23.56 -13.29 -1.57
N ASP A 598 -22.55 -14.11 -1.28
CA ASP A 598 -21.33 -14.21 -2.08
C ASP A 598 -21.26 -15.58 -2.74
N TRP A 599 -21.05 -15.61 -4.06
CA TRP A 599 -20.71 -16.84 -4.76
C TRP A 599 -19.22 -17.12 -4.64
N MET A 600 -18.87 -18.35 -4.29
CA MET A 600 -17.51 -18.82 -4.07
C MET A 600 -17.32 -20.17 -4.75
N ASP A 601 -16.14 -20.48 -5.28
CA ASP A 601 -15.91 -21.76 -5.94
C ASP A 601 -15.88 -22.94 -4.94
N GLY A 602 -15.50 -22.67 -3.70
CA GLY A 602 -15.37 -23.67 -2.64
C GLY A 602 -14.14 -24.59 -2.81
N PRO A 603 -14.00 -25.61 -1.94
CA PRO A 603 -12.87 -26.53 -1.97
C PRO A 603 -12.72 -27.24 -3.32
N GLU A 604 -11.47 -27.49 -3.72
CA GLU A 604 -11.17 -28.21 -4.97
C GLU A 604 -11.88 -29.57 -5.00
N GLY A 605 -12.67 -29.80 -6.06
CA GLY A 605 -13.52 -30.99 -6.21
C GLY A 605 -15.01 -30.72 -6.11
N ASN A 606 -15.43 -29.54 -5.64
CA ASN A 606 -16.82 -29.10 -5.77
C ASN A 606 -17.05 -28.44 -7.15
N SER A 607 -17.62 -29.17 -8.11
CA SER A 607 -17.89 -28.65 -9.45
C SER A 607 -19.08 -27.68 -9.53
N SER A 608 -19.80 -27.47 -8.41
CA SER A 608 -21.06 -26.72 -8.37
C SER A 608 -20.98 -25.34 -7.71
N GLY A 609 -19.84 -24.98 -7.09
CA GLY A 609 -19.68 -23.74 -6.32
C GLY A 609 -20.54 -23.67 -5.05
N LEU A 610 -20.41 -22.60 -4.29
CA LEU A 610 -21.08 -22.35 -3.01
C LEU A 610 -21.67 -20.94 -2.98
N CYS A 611 -22.94 -20.81 -2.60
CA CYS A 611 -23.54 -19.52 -2.26
C CYS A 611 -23.50 -19.33 -0.73
N ILE A 612 -22.75 -18.34 -0.26
CA ILE A 612 -22.57 -18.07 1.16
C ILE A 612 -23.44 -16.88 1.59
N LYS A 613 -24.33 -17.11 2.55
CA LYS A 613 -25.10 -16.06 3.24
C LYS A 613 -24.36 -15.64 4.51
N SER A 614 -24.02 -14.35 4.63
CA SER A 614 -23.33 -13.81 5.81
C SER A 614 -23.82 -12.40 6.18
N SER A 615 -23.61 -11.99 7.43
CA SER A 615 -23.79 -10.60 7.90
C SER A 615 -22.60 -9.70 7.56
N THR A 616 -21.59 -10.24 6.87
CA THR A 616 -20.34 -9.55 6.58
C THR A 616 -20.54 -8.51 5.50
N MET A 617 -20.21 -7.25 5.79
CA MET A 617 -20.38 -6.12 4.87
C MET A 617 -19.20 -5.16 4.93
N PHE A 618 -19.12 -4.30 3.91
CA PHE A 618 -18.18 -3.19 3.90
C PHE A 618 -18.81 -1.95 4.52
N THR A 619 -18.02 -1.22 5.31
CA THR A 619 -18.31 0.17 5.64
C THR A 619 -17.23 1.08 5.04
N LEU A 620 -17.59 2.33 4.79
CA LEU A 620 -16.68 3.27 4.16
C LEU A 620 -15.52 3.57 5.12
N ALA A 621 -14.28 3.49 4.62
CA ALA A 621 -13.09 3.96 5.32
C ALA A 621 -12.57 5.20 4.60
N LYS A 622 -13.21 6.35 4.84
CA LYS A 622 -12.84 7.65 4.28
C LYS A 622 -12.96 8.67 5.40
N SER A 623 -11.94 9.49 5.57
CA SER A 623 -11.92 10.45 6.68
C SER A 623 -13.13 11.38 6.66
N PRO A 624 -13.80 11.61 7.80
CA PRO A 624 -14.90 12.56 7.92
C PRO A 624 -14.54 14.00 7.49
N ALA A 625 -13.26 14.39 7.52
CA ALA A 625 -12.79 15.68 7.01
C ALA A 625 -13.22 15.94 5.56
N PHE A 626 -13.28 14.89 4.73
CA PHE A 626 -13.67 14.97 3.32
C PHE A 626 -15.18 14.82 3.10
N GLU A 627 -15.95 14.53 4.16
CA GLU A 627 -17.41 14.54 4.14
C GLU A 627 -17.95 15.94 4.50
N THR A 628 -17.29 16.59 5.46
CA THR A 628 -17.65 17.93 5.93
C THR A 628 -16.93 19.05 5.18
N ASP A 629 -16.13 18.71 4.17
CA ASP A 629 -15.24 19.62 3.42
C ASP A 629 -14.25 20.43 4.29
N ASP A 630 -13.93 19.94 5.49
CA ASP A 630 -12.93 20.52 6.40
C ASP A 630 -11.57 19.84 6.27
N VAL A 631 -10.88 20.12 5.17
CA VAL A 631 -9.53 19.58 4.87
C VAL A 631 -8.43 20.18 5.76
N THR A 632 -8.78 21.11 6.66
CA THR A 632 -7.90 21.68 7.69
C THR A 632 -8.12 21.09 9.08
N SER A 633 -8.99 20.07 9.19
CA SER A 633 -9.36 19.47 10.46
C SER A 633 -8.16 18.97 11.25
N LYS A 634 -8.15 19.28 12.55
CA LYS A 634 -7.23 18.69 13.53
C LYS A 634 -7.82 17.44 14.21
N GLU A 635 -9.10 17.17 14.00
CA GLU A 635 -9.80 16.03 14.61
C GLU A 635 -9.75 14.78 13.73
N TYR A 636 -9.78 15.00 12.41
CA TYR A 636 -9.89 13.97 11.39
C TYR A 636 -8.68 13.98 10.43
N SER A 637 -8.34 12.80 9.92
CA SER A 637 -7.26 12.59 8.95
C SER A 637 -7.49 13.39 7.66
N THR A 638 -6.43 13.96 7.09
CA THR A 638 -6.51 14.78 5.86
C THR A 638 -5.57 14.27 4.77
N TRP A 639 -5.22 12.99 4.83
CA TRP A 639 -4.30 12.35 3.90
C TRP A 639 -4.90 12.24 2.49
N THR A 640 -4.13 12.70 1.50
CA THR A 640 -4.43 12.57 0.08
C THR A 640 -3.21 12.01 -0.64
N GLU A 641 -3.47 11.36 -1.76
CA GLU A 641 -2.45 10.78 -2.64
C GLU A 641 -2.45 11.52 -3.97
N SER A 642 -1.26 11.84 -4.48
CA SER A 642 -1.14 12.48 -5.79
C SER A 642 -1.66 11.58 -6.89
N VAL A 643 -2.23 12.13 -7.96
CA VAL A 643 -2.37 11.39 -9.23
C VAL A 643 -1.03 11.42 -9.95
N TRP A 644 -0.61 10.32 -10.58
CA TRP A 644 0.63 10.24 -11.35
C TRP A 644 0.45 9.61 -12.72
N GLU A 645 1.39 9.91 -13.61
CA GLU A 645 1.54 9.23 -14.90
C GLU A 645 2.29 7.90 -14.74
N GLU A 646 2.35 7.11 -15.81
CA GLU A 646 3.15 5.89 -15.86
C GLU A 646 4.61 6.16 -15.47
N ALA A 647 5.09 5.43 -14.47
CA ALA A 647 6.46 5.50 -14.02
C ALA A 647 7.37 4.72 -14.98
N SER A 648 8.55 5.26 -15.28
CA SER A 648 9.54 4.58 -16.11
C SER A 648 10.96 4.82 -15.62
N LEU A 649 11.78 3.78 -15.76
CA LEU A 649 13.20 3.80 -15.49
C LEU A 649 13.93 3.32 -16.74
N GLN A 650 14.76 4.19 -17.30
CA GLN A 650 15.52 3.92 -18.51
C GLN A 650 16.99 4.23 -18.30
N ILE A 651 17.86 3.49 -18.96
CA ILE A 651 19.30 3.72 -18.97
C ILE A 651 19.80 3.81 -20.40
N PHE A 652 20.83 4.64 -20.59
CA PHE A 652 21.40 4.91 -21.89
C PHE A 652 22.81 5.48 -21.74
N VAL A 653 23.53 5.52 -22.85
CA VAL A 653 24.88 6.10 -22.91
C VAL A 653 24.78 7.55 -23.36
N MET A 654 25.29 8.46 -22.55
CA MET A 654 25.38 9.89 -22.86
C MET A 654 26.71 10.22 -23.53
N PRO A 655 26.70 11.00 -24.62
CA PRO A 655 27.92 11.58 -25.18
C PRO A 655 28.50 12.63 -24.21
N SER A 656 29.77 12.98 -24.41
CA SER A 656 30.37 14.08 -23.65
C SER A 656 29.81 15.42 -24.13
N TRP A 657 29.73 16.42 -23.24
CA TRP A 657 29.33 17.79 -23.58
C TRP A 657 30.13 18.35 -24.78
N ARG A 658 31.44 18.06 -24.84
CA ARG A 658 32.30 18.47 -25.95
C ARG A 658 31.84 17.88 -27.30
N GLN A 659 31.41 16.63 -27.30
CA GLN A 659 30.91 15.96 -28.49
C GLN A 659 29.59 16.57 -28.96
N GLU A 660 28.65 16.84 -28.04
CA GLU A 660 27.36 17.48 -28.38
C GLU A 660 27.56 18.86 -29.01
N VAL A 661 28.38 19.70 -28.37
CA VAL A 661 28.71 21.05 -28.87
C VAL A 661 29.40 20.98 -30.23
N THR A 662 30.32 20.01 -30.42
CA THR A 662 31.02 19.82 -31.70
C THR A 662 30.05 19.39 -32.80
N THR A 663 29.15 18.44 -32.54
CA THR A 663 28.14 17.98 -33.50
C THR A 663 27.19 19.10 -33.89
N MET A 664 26.70 19.88 -32.93
CA MET A 664 25.83 21.03 -33.21
C MET A 664 26.56 22.10 -34.03
N SER A 665 27.78 22.46 -33.64
CA SER A 665 28.58 23.47 -34.35
C SER A 665 28.88 23.06 -35.79
N LEU A 666 29.29 21.80 -36.00
CA LEU A 666 29.54 21.25 -37.33
C LEU A 666 28.27 21.24 -38.19
N GLY A 667 27.12 20.86 -37.60
CA GLY A 667 25.83 20.89 -38.28
C GLY A 667 25.45 22.29 -38.78
N VAL A 668 25.62 23.31 -37.93
CA VAL A 668 25.38 24.71 -38.31
C VAL A 668 26.33 25.18 -39.42
N ILE A 669 27.62 24.84 -39.32
CA ILE A 669 28.61 25.20 -40.36
C ILE A 669 28.23 24.56 -41.71
N ILE A 670 27.95 23.25 -41.73
CA ILE A 670 27.57 22.54 -42.96
C ILE A 670 26.29 23.13 -43.55
N PHE A 671 25.30 23.48 -42.72
CA PHE A 671 24.06 24.10 -43.16
C PHE A 671 24.29 25.47 -43.81
N LEU A 672 25.12 26.33 -43.20
CA LEU A 672 25.43 27.64 -43.78
C LEU A 672 26.24 27.53 -45.08
N VAL A 673 27.21 26.62 -45.13
CA VAL A 673 27.99 26.35 -46.35
C VAL A 673 27.11 25.80 -47.47
N SER A 674 26.20 24.88 -47.16
CA SER A 674 25.30 24.31 -48.17
C SER A 674 24.30 25.36 -48.69
N LEU A 675 23.77 26.22 -47.83
CA LEU A 675 22.92 27.35 -48.24
C LEU A 675 23.67 28.31 -49.17
N ALA A 676 24.90 28.70 -48.81
CA ALA A 676 25.72 29.57 -49.64
C ALA A 676 26.02 28.92 -51.00
N LEU A 677 26.39 27.65 -51.00
CA LEU A 677 26.71 26.92 -52.23
C LEU A 677 25.48 26.75 -53.12
N VAL A 678 24.32 26.38 -52.56
CA VAL A 678 23.06 26.30 -53.31
C VAL A 678 22.67 27.66 -53.86
N HIS A 679 22.84 28.75 -53.09
CA HIS A 679 22.57 30.10 -53.55
C HIS A 679 23.44 30.48 -54.75
N VAL A 680 24.76 30.23 -54.68
CA VAL A 680 25.71 30.50 -55.76
C VAL A 680 25.42 29.64 -57.00
N VAL A 681 25.16 28.35 -56.82
CA VAL A 681 24.82 27.44 -57.93
C VAL A 681 23.51 27.86 -58.60
N ASN A 682 22.54 28.35 -57.82
CA ASN A 682 21.27 28.83 -58.35
C ASN A 682 21.42 30.19 -59.05
N SER A 683 22.21 31.12 -58.51
CA SER A 683 22.47 32.42 -59.15
C SER A 683 23.21 32.26 -60.48
N GLU A 684 24.14 31.29 -60.54
CA GLU A 684 24.93 30.99 -61.73
C GLU A 684 24.35 29.83 -62.57
N ALA A 685 23.13 29.38 -62.30
CA ALA A 685 22.54 28.19 -62.92
C ALA A 685 22.47 28.30 -64.45
N ALA A 686 22.22 29.50 -64.98
CA ALA A 686 22.17 29.75 -66.42
C ALA A 686 23.53 29.52 -67.11
N ILE A 687 24.64 29.78 -66.41
CA ILE A 687 26.02 29.58 -66.92
C ILE A 687 26.46 28.14 -66.66
N LEU A 688 26.20 27.61 -65.48
CA LEU A 688 26.63 26.28 -65.06
C LEU A 688 25.91 25.15 -65.83
N PHE A 689 24.65 25.36 -66.22
CA PHE A 689 23.82 24.35 -66.87
C PHE A 689 23.48 24.66 -68.34
N THR A 690 24.17 25.62 -68.99
CA THR A 690 24.02 25.81 -70.44
C THR A 690 24.36 24.52 -71.20
N PRO A 691 23.45 23.94 -71.99
CA PRO A 691 23.74 22.72 -72.73
C PRO A 691 24.78 23.04 -73.82
N ARG A 692 25.95 22.40 -73.75
CA ARG A 692 26.85 22.33 -74.91
C ARG A 692 26.07 21.64 -76.03
N ALA A 693 25.80 22.37 -77.11
CA ALA A 693 25.35 21.75 -78.35
C ALA A 693 26.38 20.66 -78.73
N LEU A 694 25.93 19.40 -78.74
CA LEU A 694 26.65 18.32 -79.40
C LEU A 694 26.74 18.70 -80.88
N VAL A 695 27.88 19.25 -81.29
CA VAL A 695 28.22 19.43 -82.70
C VAL A 695 28.99 18.18 -83.14
N GLY A 696 28.37 17.42 -84.05
CA GLY A 696 28.87 16.22 -84.72
C GLY A 696 28.02 15.01 -84.34
N VAL A 697 27.13 14.47 -85.19
CA VAL A 697 27.01 14.45 -86.66
C VAL A 697 25.55 14.59 -87.07
#